data_AF-A0AAN7DRP4-F1
#
_entry.id   AF-A0AAN7DRP4-F1
#
_cell.length_a   1.000
_cell.length_b   1.000
_cell.length_c   1.000
_cell.angle_alpha   90.00
_cell.angle_beta   90.00
_cell.angle_gamma   90.00
#
_symmetry.space_group_name_H-M   'P 1'
#
loop_
_entity.id
_entity.type
_entity.pdbx_description
1 polymer ?
#
loop_
_entity_poly.entity_id
_entity_poly.type
_entity_poly.pdbx_seq_one_letter_code
_entity_poly.pdbx_strand_id
1 'polypeptide(L)'
;MPMNTHVLLVTETWLTSGSFPTNWSQFHLYGSKVPGAFNRGSGGITAFVSPSCPFSVSQLPSYNAHTLSLKVGTLTVHCVYLPPPLSSDKVLSLLRSLPVTGDTILCGDFNARFGSLLGDTNANPRGTSLLPWLEESSFSILNESLAFGTPTFTTFRRQQEVHSIIDLFLTNIGEAALLHPQLVVESDLSLGSDHRLMVLTFEYVPPPDDTLGSGSSGGLAPRRQWKLSKLRKKRPLGLLRESFRSSVAPLVGSLSGLVSAPPGVCPDIDALNDSLNQCLYESLDSSIGVKSGRPGHWKKYWTQEIEDAARERDTMYSRWRWASRFAKVETWNLYQAAHRRFRSLVQAAKRRSWNQFCSDLEKDFSKATAAIKRIKRNKECSATYSHPDGPTASVNTMASHLASVYDGSLLNNASRPTAPQVNNSDLPYAVPTDLSLFDADILVALIKRLPNGKAPGPDHLKAEMLKALASDIAPVLSLLFTLCSQWSYTPALWRHAQVFPIYKKGDVSDPANFRPISLTSVMRKLFEFSLMPALDEHSPALDVAQGGFRPQRSPLDQALCLHDLMHDYFLTHHHYPVVAFLDIKSAYDTVDRRVIWDALSRSSLPRSVLSLLIHMFDDVLVSVLIANHTSVPFSPATGVLQGSVLSPHLYSLYINSLPALLRSAVSRGTMVSPPGMPSVCVNSLLFADDVAIFGSRTDVQTMLDVASDHSFSLGYRWKPSKCAVLCAPTASTRHPLSLYGEPLPVVEEFTYLGMPFRYKGLYAPGILNLRASGAIKTMALLNSVGVNRNGFSLLLCARLYKSFIRPKLEYGLAISHLSFRDFKALDALQNRLVGMFVGSTWYNVAKHLTCIPSMKHRYNVLTTRYALRADTLPDDCLLVLLRRGLLYTRLDRFICQNPLYLTLSDPPPFTTAGLTEIFDSYWQDQVDRQLATAAATGAQTLLRACRPSVSRPDPILYLPIGRSARSRLVRWRLGRFTNMREECPCTTGEFISRDHFLTCRALDRTFFDALPPAPPGVHRIDHALNCLPDKASAGPPYFWSALLLLLHAIDCLVHPLAVIPPDPDPGSLWFSAH
;
A
#
# COMPACT_ATOMS: atom_id res chain seq x y z
N MET A 1 22.66 -38.65 7.98
CA MET A 1 22.10 -39.07 6.67
C MET A 1 22.78 -38.20 5.62
N PRO A 2 23.58 -38.76 4.69
CA PRO A 2 24.03 -37.99 3.54
C PRO A 2 22.78 -37.53 2.76
N MET A 3 22.76 -36.25 2.37
CA MET A 3 21.66 -35.65 1.62
C MET A 3 22.21 -35.08 0.32
N ASN A 4 21.55 -35.41 -0.80
CA ASN A 4 21.97 -35.02 -2.14
C ASN A 4 22.13 -33.49 -2.27
N THR A 5 23.36 -33.06 -2.57
CA THR A 5 23.68 -31.65 -2.85
C THR A 5 23.98 -31.51 -4.34
N HIS A 6 23.12 -30.79 -5.07
CA HIS A 6 23.38 -30.51 -6.48
C HIS A 6 23.84 -29.06 -6.64
N VAL A 7 25.06 -28.87 -7.16
CA VAL A 7 25.64 -27.55 -7.47
C VAL A 7 25.86 -27.48 -8.98
N LEU A 8 25.11 -26.62 -9.65
CA LEU A 8 25.14 -26.44 -11.10
C LEU A 8 25.91 -25.15 -11.41
N LEU A 9 26.92 -25.20 -12.27
CA LEU A 9 27.71 -24.01 -12.60
C LEU A 9 27.62 -23.70 -14.07
N VAL A 10 27.53 -22.40 -14.39
CA VAL A 10 27.49 -21.90 -15.76
C VAL A 10 28.60 -20.86 -15.92
N THR A 11 29.66 -21.22 -16.64
CA THR A 11 30.65 -20.28 -17.14
C THR A 11 30.10 -19.69 -18.44
N GLU A 12 29.59 -18.45 -18.38
CA GLU A 12 29.06 -17.83 -19.60
C GLU A 12 29.22 -16.31 -19.63
N THR A 13 29.82 -15.83 -20.74
CA THR A 13 30.07 -14.42 -21.04
C THR A 13 28.83 -13.68 -21.58
N TRP A 14 27.60 -14.18 -21.40
CA TRP A 14 26.41 -13.66 -22.08
C TRP A 14 25.24 -13.31 -21.17
N LEU A 15 25.24 -13.80 -19.93
CA LEU A 15 24.12 -13.62 -19.01
C LEU A 15 24.20 -12.27 -18.30
N THR A 16 23.07 -11.63 -18.02
CA THR A 16 22.99 -10.48 -17.10
C THR A 16 22.03 -10.82 -15.97
N SER A 17 22.12 -10.08 -14.87
CA SER A 17 21.32 -10.33 -13.66
C SER A 17 19.82 -10.43 -13.99
N GLY A 18 19.25 -11.63 -13.82
CA GLY A 18 17.87 -11.99 -14.15
C GLY A 18 17.69 -12.38 -15.63
N SER A 19 17.44 -13.63 -16.00
CA SER A 19 16.97 -14.80 -15.24
C SER A 19 17.07 -16.03 -16.14
N PHE A 20 17.88 -17.03 -15.76
CA PHE A 20 17.63 -18.38 -16.28
C PHE A 20 16.29 -18.87 -15.74
N PRO A 21 15.41 -19.47 -16.55
CA PRO A 21 14.10 -19.96 -16.11
C PRO A 21 14.25 -21.26 -15.30
N THR A 22 14.88 -21.16 -14.13
CA THR A 22 15.12 -22.27 -13.20
C THR A 22 14.59 -21.92 -11.81
N ASN A 23 14.21 -22.96 -11.05
CA ASN A 23 13.86 -22.86 -9.63
C ASN A 23 15.08 -22.78 -8.71
N TRP A 24 16.31 -22.89 -9.23
CA TRP A 24 17.56 -22.88 -8.46
C TRP A 24 17.96 -21.46 -8.04
N SER A 25 18.65 -21.35 -6.89
CA SER A 25 19.21 -20.09 -6.39
C SER A 25 20.37 -19.63 -7.28
N GLN A 26 20.37 -18.38 -7.74
CA GLN A 26 21.33 -17.86 -8.75
C GLN A 26 22.25 -16.79 -8.15
N PHE A 27 23.56 -16.91 -8.38
CA PHE A 27 24.59 -15.96 -7.96
C PHE A 27 25.46 -15.58 -9.16
N HIS A 28 25.81 -14.29 -9.32
CA HIS A 28 26.47 -13.78 -10.54
C HIS A 28 27.67 -12.86 -10.23
N LEU A 29 28.69 -12.91 -11.07
CA LEU A 29 29.80 -11.95 -11.16
C LEU A 29 30.01 -11.53 -12.63
N TYR A 30 30.21 -10.24 -12.92
CA TYR A 30 30.39 -9.71 -14.28
C TYR A 30 31.58 -8.77 -14.41
N GLY A 31 32.40 -8.93 -15.46
CA GLY A 31 33.56 -8.07 -15.74
C GLY A 31 33.24 -6.73 -16.40
N SER A 32 32.26 -6.65 -17.33
CA SER A 32 31.76 -5.36 -17.89
C SER A 32 30.44 -5.52 -18.69
N LYS A 33 29.66 -4.44 -18.87
CA LYS A 33 28.47 -4.42 -19.75
C LYS A 33 28.87 -4.10 -21.19
N VAL A 34 28.33 -4.82 -22.18
CA VAL A 34 28.60 -4.57 -23.61
C VAL A 34 27.75 -3.40 -24.13
N PRO A 35 28.36 -2.29 -24.60
CA PRO A 35 27.61 -1.14 -25.13
C PRO A 35 26.75 -1.52 -26.36
N GLY A 36 25.50 -1.09 -26.40
CA GLY A 36 24.60 -1.31 -27.54
C GLY A 36 23.88 -2.66 -27.57
N ALA A 37 24.16 -3.58 -26.64
CA ALA A 37 23.45 -4.85 -26.48
C ALA A 37 22.60 -4.85 -25.20
N PHE A 38 21.27 -4.96 -25.33
CA PHE A 38 20.38 -5.10 -24.17
C PHE A 38 20.73 -6.39 -23.42
N ASN A 39 21.04 -6.28 -22.12
CA ASN A 39 21.21 -7.41 -21.21
C ASN A 39 22.38 -8.37 -21.53
N ARG A 40 23.49 -7.86 -22.05
CA ARG A 40 24.71 -8.66 -22.25
C ARG A 40 25.89 -8.18 -21.38
N GLY A 41 26.39 -9.06 -20.52
CA GLY A 41 27.68 -8.89 -19.82
C GLY A 41 28.83 -9.44 -20.67
N SER A 42 30.07 -9.21 -20.28
CA SER A 42 31.25 -9.95 -20.77
C SER A 42 32.16 -10.29 -19.59
N GLY A 43 32.82 -11.46 -19.67
CA GLY A 43 33.76 -11.95 -18.64
C GLY A 43 33.11 -12.19 -17.28
N GLY A 44 32.00 -12.95 -17.23
CA GLY A 44 31.26 -13.23 -15.99
C GLY A 44 31.04 -14.72 -15.73
N ILE A 45 30.78 -15.08 -14.46
CA ILE A 45 30.42 -16.44 -14.03
C ILE A 45 29.11 -16.42 -13.27
N THR A 46 28.33 -17.50 -13.44
CA THR A 46 27.11 -17.75 -12.69
C THR A 46 27.17 -19.10 -11.96
N ALA A 47 26.76 -19.11 -10.70
CA ALA A 47 26.61 -20.32 -9.90
C ALA A 47 25.14 -20.55 -9.54
N PHE A 48 24.68 -21.80 -9.66
CA PHE A 48 23.33 -22.23 -9.31
C PHE A 48 23.38 -23.28 -8.19
N VAL A 49 22.57 -23.10 -7.16
CA VAL A 49 22.42 -24.10 -6.09
C VAL A 49 21.00 -24.65 -6.07
N SER A 50 20.89 -25.99 -6.07
CA SER A 50 19.60 -26.67 -6.14
C SER A 50 18.72 -26.35 -4.93
N PRO A 51 17.39 -26.20 -5.10
CA PRO A 51 16.44 -26.06 -3.99
C PRO A 51 16.40 -27.27 -3.06
N SER A 52 16.89 -28.43 -3.52
CA SER A 52 17.03 -29.62 -2.69
C SER A 52 18.27 -29.60 -1.79
N CYS A 53 19.15 -28.60 -1.93
CA CYS A 53 20.30 -28.41 -1.06
C CYS A 53 19.82 -28.16 0.38
N PRO A 54 20.15 -29.05 1.34
CA PRO A 54 19.67 -28.92 2.72
C PRO A 54 20.44 -27.83 3.50
N PHE A 55 21.57 -27.36 2.96
CA PHE A 55 22.44 -26.39 3.60
C PHE A 55 22.07 -24.95 3.25
N SER A 56 22.29 -24.04 4.20
CA SER A 56 22.15 -22.60 3.95
C SER A 56 23.21 -22.13 2.95
N VAL A 57 22.79 -21.35 1.96
CA VAL A 57 23.68 -20.77 0.95
C VAL A 57 23.78 -19.27 1.14
N SER A 58 24.99 -18.74 1.31
CA SER A 58 25.26 -17.30 1.35
C SER A 58 26.40 -16.93 0.40
N GLN A 59 26.33 -15.74 -0.17
CA GLN A 59 27.44 -15.18 -0.94
C GLN A 59 28.46 -14.53 0.00
N LEU A 60 29.73 -14.87 -0.14
CA LEU A 60 30.84 -14.25 0.57
C LEU A 60 31.29 -12.97 -0.15
N PRO A 61 31.95 -12.02 0.54
CA PRO A 61 32.53 -10.84 -0.08
C PRO A 61 33.46 -11.20 -1.25
N SER A 62 33.49 -10.35 -2.29
CA SER A 62 34.38 -10.56 -3.44
C SER A 62 35.83 -10.30 -3.02
N TYR A 63 36.67 -11.33 -3.00
CA TYR A 63 38.09 -11.21 -2.65
C TYR A 63 38.92 -10.52 -3.75
N ASN A 64 38.48 -10.63 -4.99
CA ASN A 64 39.06 -9.97 -6.15
C ASN A 64 37.98 -9.78 -7.24
N ALA A 65 38.33 -9.12 -8.35
CA ALA A 65 37.40 -8.80 -9.45
C ALA A 65 37.02 -10.01 -10.34
N HIS A 66 37.64 -11.18 -10.10
CA HIS A 66 37.56 -12.37 -10.95
C HIS A 66 36.95 -13.58 -10.23
N THR A 67 36.56 -13.46 -8.95
CA THR A 67 36.07 -14.57 -8.14
C THR A 67 34.72 -14.26 -7.48
N LEU A 68 33.77 -15.17 -7.66
CA LEU A 68 32.50 -15.23 -6.92
C LEU A 68 32.64 -16.34 -5.86
N SER A 69 32.39 -16.01 -4.60
CA SER A 69 32.56 -16.98 -3.50
C SER A 69 31.23 -17.23 -2.79
N LEU A 70 30.91 -18.49 -2.52
CA LEU A 70 29.69 -18.93 -1.86
C LEU A 70 30.05 -19.81 -0.66
N LYS A 71 29.24 -19.75 0.39
CA LYS A 71 29.28 -20.66 1.53
C LYS A 71 28.01 -21.51 1.55
N VAL A 72 28.15 -22.83 1.47
CA VAL A 72 27.08 -23.83 1.44
C VAL A 72 27.21 -24.71 2.68
N GLY A 73 26.58 -24.31 3.80
CA GLY A 73 26.88 -24.93 5.10
C GLY A 73 28.32 -24.64 5.53
N THR A 74 29.15 -25.67 5.73
CA THR A 74 30.60 -25.53 5.96
C THR A 74 31.43 -25.48 4.68
N LEU A 75 30.89 -25.98 3.55
CA LEU A 75 31.56 -26.03 2.25
C LEU A 75 31.76 -24.63 1.67
N THR A 76 32.98 -24.35 1.21
CA THR A 76 33.31 -23.12 0.50
C THR A 76 33.42 -23.38 -1.00
N VAL A 77 32.69 -22.62 -1.82
CA VAL A 77 32.73 -22.73 -3.28
C VAL A 77 33.23 -21.42 -3.88
N HIS A 78 34.36 -21.48 -4.58
CA HIS A 78 34.94 -20.36 -5.29
C HIS A 78 34.80 -20.55 -6.80
N CYS A 79 34.09 -19.64 -7.45
CA CYS A 79 33.86 -19.61 -8.89
C CYS A 79 34.78 -18.56 -9.53
N VAL A 80 35.71 -18.95 -10.43
CA VAL A 80 36.81 -18.10 -10.91
C VAL A 80 36.82 -17.96 -12.44
N TYR A 81 36.96 -16.71 -12.92
CA TYR A 81 37.13 -16.39 -14.34
C TYR A 81 38.52 -15.80 -14.56
N LEU A 82 39.40 -16.54 -15.23
CA LEU A 82 40.79 -16.11 -15.49
C LEU A 82 40.95 -15.64 -16.94
N PRO A 83 40.98 -14.33 -17.23
CA PRO A 83 41.03 -13.82 -18.60
C PRO A 83 42.29 -14.32 -19.34
N PRO A 84 42.22 -14.60 -20.66
CA PRO A 84 43.38 -15.01 -21.45
C PRO A 84 44.60 -14.06 -21.38
N PRO A 85 44.45 -12.72 -21.33
CA PRO A 85 45.59 -11.80 -21.23
C PRO A 85 46.34 -11.79 -19.89
N LEU A 86 45.82 -12.44 -18.84
CA LEU A 86 46.46 -12.45 -17.52
C LEU A 86 47.74 -13.32 -17.53
N SER A 87 48.86 -12.80 -17.04
CA SER A 87 50.11 -13.60 -16.91
C SER A 87 49.96 -14.70 -15.84
N SER A 88 50.71 -15.80 -15.99
CA SER A 88 50.67 -16.92 -15.04
C SER A 88 50.97 -16.47 -13.59
N ASP A 89 51.90 -15.55 -13.37
CA ASP A 89 52.23 -15.03 -12.03
C ASP A 89 51.05 -14.30 -11.39
N LYS A 90 50.31 -13.51 -12.18
CA LYS A 90 49.11 -12.80 -11.71
C LYS A 90 47.98 -13.77 -11.40
N VAL A 91 47.86 -14.85 -12.18
CA VAL A 91 46.88 -15.93 -11.92
C VAL A 91 47.19 -16.58 -10.58
N LEU A 92 48.44 -16.98 -10.35
CA LEU A 92 48.85 -17.62 -9.09
C LEU A 92 48.67 -16.70 -7.89
N SER A 93 49.03 -15.41 -8.02
CA SER A 93 48.77 -14.41 -6.97
C SER A 93 47.28 -14.26 -6.64
N LEU A 94 46.41 -14.37 -7.64
CA LEU A 94 44.96 -14.26 -7.46
C LEU A 94 44.39 -15.50 -6.75
N LEU A 95 44.82 -16.69 -7.16
CA LEU A 95 44.39 -17.94 -6.53
C LEU A 95 44.89 -18.04 -5.09
N ARG A 96 46.14 -17.61 -4.82
CA ARG A 96 46.71 -17.53 -3.46
C ARG A 96 46.02 -16.52 -2.55
N SER A 97 45.26 -15.56 -3.11
CA SER A 97 44.49 -14.61 -2.29
C SER A 97 43.15 -15.16 -1.81
N LEU A 98 42.74 -16.34 -2.27
CA LEU A 98 41.47 -16.95 -1.87
C LEU A 98 41.64 -17.69 -0.54
N PRO A 99 40.70 -17.55 0.41
CA PRO A 99 40.73 -18.33 1.64
C PRO A 99 40.34 -19.77 1.35
N VAL A 100 41.34 -20.65 1.27
CA VAL A 100 41.14 -22.09 1.06
C VAL A 100 41.18 -22.80 2.43
N THR A 101 40.12 -23.56 2.73
CA THR A 101 40.08 -24.52 3.86
C THR A 101 40.10 -25.94 3.32
N GLY A 102 40.17 -26.96 4.19
CA GLY A 102 40.07 -28.38 3.77
C GLY A 102 38.72 -28.79 3.14
N ASP A 103 37.72 -27.88 3.14
CA ASP A 103 36.39 -28.08 2.57
C ASP A 103 36.11 -27.09 1.43
N THR A 104 36.95 -27.10 0.40
CA THR A 104 36.87 -26.11 -0.70
C THR A 104 36.69 -26.75 -2.07
N ILE A 105 35.71 -26.24 -2.82
CA ILE A 105 35.58 -26.48 -4.27
C ILE A 105 35.94 -25.20 -5.02
N LEU A 106 36.89 -25.31 -5.95
CA LEU A 106 37.28 -24.23 -6.84
C LEU A 106 36.87 -24.60 -8.28
N CYS A 107 36.22 -23.69 -8.99
CA CYS A 107 35.57 -24.03 -10.25
C CYS A 107 35.44 -22.83 -11.18
N GLY A 108 35.36 -23.03 -12.50
CA GLY A 108 35.13 -21.95 -13.47
C GLY A 108 36.01 -22.03 -14.71
N ASP A 109 36.14 -20.92 -15.43
CA ASP A 109 36.96 -20.82 -16.66
C ASP A 109 38.37 -20.36 -16.31
N PHE A 110 39.32 -21.30 -16.35
CA PHE A 110 40.72 -21.05 -16.01
C PHE A 110 41.55 -20.60 -17.21
N ASN A 111 41.04 -20.80 -18.44
CA ASN A 111 41.82 -20.67 -19.68
C ASN A 111 43.19 -21.39 -19.61
N ALA A 112 43.27 -22.48 -18.83
CA ALA A 112 44.46 -23.29 -18.61
C ALA A 112 44.26 -24.66 -19.27
N ARG A 113 45.26 -25.12 -20.02
CA ARG A 113 45.21 -26.40 -20.74
C ARG A 113 46.28 -27.32 -20.20
N PHE A 114 45.86 -28.47 -19.68
CA PHE A 114 46.73 -29.45 -19.04
C PHE A 114 47.16 -30.59 -19.97
N GLY A 115 46.77 -30.55 -21.25
CA GLY A 115 47.16 -31.55 -22.25
C GLY A 115 46.70 -32.95 -21.88
N SER A 116 47.60 -33.92 -21.98
CA SER A 116 47.33 -35.35 -21.76
C SER A 116 46.74 -35.66 -20.39
N LEU A 117 46.99 -34.83 -19.37
CA LEU A 117 46.42 -35.01 -18.02
C LEU A 117 44.88 -35.01 -18.04
N LEU A 118 44.26 -34.21 -18.91
CA LEU A 118 42.79 -34.15 -19.04
C LEU A 118 42.28 -34.75 -20.35
N GLY A 119 43.16 -35.36 -21.14
CA GLY A 119 42.83 -35.82 -22.50
C GLY A 119 42.66 -34.68 -23.51
N ASP A 120 43.21 -33.48 -23.23
CA ASP A 120 43.25 -32.36 -24.19
C ASP A 120 44.44 -32.54 -25.16
N THR A 121 44.23 -32.18 -26.43
CA THR A 121 45.23 -32.29 -27.51
C THR A 121 46.43 -31.36 -27.35
N ASN A 122 46.31 -30.29 -26.56
CA ASN A 122 47.41 -29.36 -26.30
C ASN A 122 47.46 -28.96 -24.82
N ALA A 123 48.65 -28.62 -24.34
CA ALA A 123 48.87 -27.92 -23.07
C ALA A 123 49.25 -26.45 -23.33
N ASN A 124 49.10 -25.58 -22.33
CA ASN A 124 49.58 -24.19 -22.38
C ASN A 124 50.42 -23.82 -21.14
N PRO A 125 51.27 -22.77 -21.21
CA PRO A 125 52.13 -22.39 -20.09
C PRO A 125 51.38 -22.12 -18.78
N ARG A 126 50.12 -21.66 -18.87
CA ARG A 126 49.26 -21.44 -17.70
C ARG A 126 48.91 -22.75 -17.00
N GLY A 127 48.55 -23.81 -17.74
CA GLY A 127 48.30 -25.14 -17.19
C GLY A 127 49.55 -25.70 -16.51
N THR A 128 50.71 -25.61 -17.17
CA THR A 128 51.99 -26.05 -16.58
C THR A 128 52.34 -25.29 -15.30
N SER A 129 52.05 -23.98 -15.24
CA SER A 129 52.33 -23.16 -14.04
C SER A 129 51.38 -23.42 -12.87
N LEU A 130 50.18 -23.96 -13.12
CA LEU A 130 49.18 -24.24 -12.09
C LEU A 130 49.44 -25.56 -11.35
N LEU A 131 50.10 -26.54 -12.00
CA LEU A 131 50.35 -27.86 -11.41
C LEU A 131 51.04 -27.80 -10.03
N PRO A 132 52.16 -27.08 -9.84
CA PRO A 132 52.82 -27.02 -8.53
C PRO A 132 51.94 -26.39 -7.45
N TRP A 133 51.08 -25.43 -7.82
CA TRP A 133 50.17 -24.78 -6.87
C TRP A 133 49.02 -25.70 -6.46
N LEU A 134 48.51 -26.52 -7.37
CA LEU A 134 47.50 -27.53 -7.07
C LEU A 134 48.04 -28.58 -6.09
N GLU A 135 49.28 -29.03 -6.30
CA GLU A 135 49.98 -29.93 -5.38
C GLU A 135 50.21 -29.27 -4.01
N GLU A 136 50.75 -28.04 -3.98
CA GLU A 136 50.97 -27.25 -2.75
C GLU A 136 49.68 -27.07 -1.94
N SER A 137 48.56 -26.86 -2.63
CA SER A 137 47.25 -26.55 -2.02
C SER A 137 46.37 -27.79 -1.82
N SER A 138 46.89 -29.00 -2.10
CA SER A 138 46.16 -30.28 -2.02
C SER A 138 44.87 -30.35 -2.86
N PHE A 139 44.81 -29.65 -3.99
CA PHE A 139 43.66 -29.70 -4.90
C PHE A 139 43.82 -30.83 -5.92
N SER A 140 42.81 -31.69 -6.01
CA SER A 140 42.62 -32.67 -7.08
C SER A 140 41.77 -32.08 -8.22
N ILE A 141 42.02 -32.53 -9.46
CA ILE A 141 41.26 -32.08 -10.64
C ILE A 141 40.14 -33.08 -10.94
N LEU A 142 38.90 -32.72 -10.65
CA LEU A 142 37.76 -33.63 -10.85
C LEU A 142 37.51 -33.97 -12.33
N ASN A 143 37.87 -33.07 -13.25
CA ASN A 143 37.78 -33.34 -14.68
C ASN A 143 38.63 -34.53 -15.12
N GLU A 144 39.75 -34.80 -14.45
CA GLU A 144 40.66 -35.91 -14.78
C GLU A 144 39.98 -37.26 -14.56
N SER A 145 39.29 -37.44 -13.44
CA SER A 145 38.67 -38.72 -13.08
C SER A 145 37.22 -38.84 -13.56
N LEU A 146 36.47 -37.74 -13.66
CA LEU A 146 35.02 -37.77 -13.92
C LEU A 146 34.62 -37.36 -15.35
N ALA A 147 35.48 -36.68 -16.12
CA ALA A 147 35.14 -36.17 -17.46
C ALA A 147 36.34 -36.18 -18.43
N PHE A 148 37.23 -37.17 -18.30
CA PHE A 148 38.45 -37.28 -19.11
C PHE A 148 38.17 -37.19 -20.62
N GLY A 149 38.96 -36.38 -21.33
CA GLY A 149 38.86 -36.22 -22.78
C GLY A 149 37.59 -35.53 -23.29
N THR A 150 36.71 -35.04 -22.39
CA THR A 150 35.45 -34.38 -22.77
C THR A 150 35.66 -32.87 -22.91
N PRO A 151 35.52 -32.28 -24.12
CA PRO A 151 35.71 -30.85 -24.31
C PRO A 151 34.73 -30.00 -23.51
N THR A 152 35.21 -28.95 -22.84
CA THR A 152 34.37 -27.97 -22.15
C THR A 152 34.18 -26.68 -22.95
N PHE A 153 35.03 -26.47 -23.97
CA PHE A 153 34.98 -25.32 -24.86
C PHE A 153 35.12 -25.76 -26.33
N THR A 154 34.30 -25.15 -27.19
CA THR A 154 34.28 -25.40 -28.64
C THR A 154 34.25 -24.08 -29.40
N THR A 155 35.19 -23.87 -30.31
CA THR A 155 35.22 -22.70 -31.19
C THR A 155 35.54 -23.07 -32.63
N PHE A 156 35.22 -22.20 -33.59
CA PHE A 156 35.54 -22.42 -35.00
C PHE A 156 36.65 -21.47 -35.45
N ARG A 157 37.82 -22.02 -35.81
CA ARG A 157 38.93 -21.25 -36.42
C ARG A 157 39.17 -21.75 -37.84
N ARG A 158 39.21 -20.84 -38.81
CA ARG A 158 39.44 -21.15 -40.23
C ARG A 158 38.54 -22.29 -40.76
N GLN A 159 37.26 -22.30 -40.34
CA GLN A 159 36.27 -23.33 -40.71
C GLN A 159 36.56 -24.75 -40.19
N GLN A 160 37.50 -24.91 -39.25
CA GLN A 160 37.67 -26.14 -38.48
C GLN A 160 37.20 -25.93 -37.03
N GLU A 161 36.53 -26.95 -36.49
CA GLU A 161 36.13 -27.00 -35.09
C GLU A 161 37.36 -27.28 -34.23
N VAL A 162 37.57 -26.45 -33.21
CA VAL A 162 38.67 -26.53 -32.27
C VAL A 162 38.08 -26.69 -30.88
N HIS A 163 38.53 -27.74 -30.19
CA HIS A 163 38.09 -28.10 -28.85
C HIS A 163 39.18 -27.83 -27.83
N SER A 164 38.79 -27.48 -26.59
CA SER A 164 39.71 -27.36 -25.46
C SER A 164 39.01 -27.72 -24.16
N ILE A 165 39.79 -28.14 -23.15
CA ILE A 165 39.32 -28.39 -21.79
C ILE A 165 39.92 -27.29 -20.92
N ILE A 166 39.13 -26.26 -20.63
CA ILE A 166 39.57 -25.04 -19.94
C ILE A 166 38.68 -24.66 -18.76
N ASP A 167 37.50 -25.26 -18.66
CA ASP A 167 36.57 -25.12 -17.54
C ASP A 167 36.79 -26.29 -16.58
N LEU A 168 37.13 -25.99 -15.33
CA LEU A 168 37.64 -26.99 -14.39
C LEU A 168 36.83 -26.99 -13.09
N PHE A 169 36.73 -28.16 -12.48
CA PHE A 169 36.35 -28.35 -11.09
C PHE A 169 37.54 -28.95 -10.33
N LEU A 170 37.90 -28.29 -9.24
CA LEU A 170 39.01 -28.63 -8.37
C LEU A 170 38.48 -28.79 -6.95
N THR A 171 38.95 -29.79 -6.21
CA THR A 171 38.55 -30.00 -4.82
C THR A 171 39.73 -30.46 -3.97
N ASN A 172 39.82 -29.95 -2.74
CA ASN A 172 40.74 -30.46 -1.73
C ASN A 172 40.03 -31.26 -0.62
N ILE A 173 38.74 -31.54 -0.83
CA ILE A 173 37.92 -32.39 0.03
C ILE A 173 38.33 -33.85 -0.18
N GLY A 174 38.62 -34.56 0.91
CA GLY A 174 38.94 -35.98 0.85
C GLY A 174 37.76 -36.86 0.40
N GLU A 175 38.05 -38.02 -0.17
CA GLU A 175 37.04 -38.97 -0.69
C GLU A 175 36.01 -39.42 0.37
N ALA A 176 36.35 -39.35 1.65
CA ALA A 176 35.44 -39.68 2.75
C ALA A 176 34.36 -38.60 3.01
N ALA A 177 34.57 -37.36 2.53
CA ALA A 177 33.67 -36.22 2.75
C ALA A 177 32.92 -35.77 1.48
N LEU A 178 33.47 -36.06 0.28
CA LEU A 178 32.81 -35.84 -1.01
C LEU A 178 32.37 -37.18 -1.61
N LEU A 179 31.19 -37.64 -1.23
CA LEU A 179 30.65 -38.93 -1.64
C LEU A 179 29.93 -38.85 -2.99
N HIS A 180 30.09 -39.89 -3.82
CA HIS A 180 29.40 -40.05 -5.11
C HIS A 180 29.50 -38.86 -6.09
N PRO A 181 30.67 -38.24 -6.31
CA PRO A 181 30.78 -37.12 -7.23
C PRO A 181 30.55 -37.58 -8.69
N GLN A 182 29.69 -36.88 -9.41
CA GLN A 182 29.47 -37.05 -10.84
C GLN A 182 29.59 -35.70 -11.54
N LEU A 183 30.36 -35.66 -12.63
CA LEU A 183 30.55 -34.46 -13.46
C LEU A 183 29.96 -34.72 -14.85
N VAL A 184 28.94 -33.95 -15.23
CA VAL A 184 28.30 -34.03 -16.55
C VAL A 184 28.66 -32.80 -17.36
N VAL A 185 29.13 -33.00 -18.60
CA VAL A 185 29.37 -31.95 -19.59
C VAL A 185 28.34 -32.09 -20.71
N GLU A 186 27.36 -31.20 -20.76
CA GLU A 186 26.23 -31.31 -21.68
C GLU A 186 26.65 -31.01 -23.14
N SER A 187 26.22 -31.86 -24.08
CA SER A 187 26.60 -31.76 -25.49
C SER A 187 25.64 -30.94 -26.36
N ASP A 188 24.37 -30.79 -25.96
CA ASP A 188 23.26 -30.25 -26.77
C ASP A 188 22.62 -28.97 -26.19
N LEU A 189 22.96 -28.61 -24.95
CA LEU A 189 22.43 -27.46 -24.22
C LEU A 189 23.33 -26.21 -24.29
N SER A 190 24.04 -25.98 -25.40
CA SER A 190 24.82 -24.74 -25.56
C SER A 190 23.87 -23.55 -25.67
N LEU A 191 23.80 -22.72 -24.63
CA LEU A 191 22.89 -21.57 -24.48
C LEU A 191 23.24 -20.39 -25.41
N GLY A 192 23.81 -20.67 -26.58
CA GLY A 192 24.47 -19.69 -27.44
C GLY A 192 25.92 -19.41 -27.04
N SER A 193 26.48 -20.18 -26.09
CA SER A 193 27.86 -20.12 -25.63
C SER A 193 28.79 -21.05 -26.41
N ASP A 194 30.05 -20.65 -26.54
CA ASP A 194 31.18 -21.49 -26.95
C ASP A 194 31.74 -22.35 -25.81
N HIS A 195 31.29 -22.12 -24.56
CA HIS A 195 31.49 -23.01 -23.42
C HIS A 195 30.31 -23.98 -23.25
N ARG A 196 30.59 -25.21 -22.83
CA ARG A 196 29.60 -26.23 -22.51
C ARG A 196 29.15 -26.12 -21.06
N LEU A 197 27.90 -26.51 -20.81
CA LEU A 197 27.34 -26.53 -19.46
C LEU A 197 27.96 -27.67 -18.65
N MET A 198 28.42 -27.37 -17.43
CA MET A 198 29.03 -28.36 -16.53
C MET A 198 28.23 -28.49 -15.22
N VAL A 199 27.89 -29.73 -14.86
CA VAL A 199 27.08 -30.04 -13.68
C VAL A 199 27.87 -30.96 -12.76
N LEU A 200 28.13 -30.53 -11.51
CA LEU A 200 28.73 -31.38 -10.48
C LEU A 200 27.68 -31.76 -9.44
N THR A 201 27.43 -33.05 -9.28
CA THR A 201 26.51 -33.58 -8.28
C THR A 201 27.24 -34.47 -7.29
N PHE A 202 27.01 -34.29 -6.00
CA PHE A 202 27.68 -35.05 -4.95
C PHE A 202 26.87 -35.06 -3.64
N GLU A 203 27.23 -35.97 -2.74
CA GLU A 203 26.80 -35.97 -1.34
C GLU A 203 27.94 -35.43 -0.48
N TYR A 204 27.63 -34.50 0.41
CA TYR A 204 28.63 -33.85 1.25
C TYR A 204 28.43 -34.19 2.73
N VAL A 205 29.49 -34.72 3.35
CA VAL A 205 29.54 -34.98 4.79
C VAL A 205 30.42 -33.91 5.43
N PRO A 206 29.84 -32.94 6.16
CA PRO A 206 30.63 -31.91 6.82
C PRO A 206 31.51 -32.52 7.91
N PRO A 207 32.72 -31.99 8.15
CA PRO A 207 33.52 -32.43 9.29
C PRO A 207 32.79 -32.18 10.62
N PRO A 208 33.03 -33.00 11.65
CA PRO A 208 32.44 -32.80 12.97
C PRO A 208 32.90 -31.46 13.56
N ASP A 209 31.96 -30.54 13.75
CA ASP A 209 32.23 -29.22 14.35
C ASP A 209 32.18 -29.31 15.89
N ASP A 210 33.28 -28.94 16.53
CA ASP A 210 33.54 -28.96 17.98
C ASP A 210 32.92 -27.76 18.73
N THR A 211 31.74 -27.28 18.29
CA THR A 211 30.99 -26.24 18.98
C THR A 211 29.53 -26.63 19.18
N LEU A 212 29.32 -27.47 20.20
CA LEU A 212 28.04 -27.68 20.85
C LEU A 212 27.60 -26.39 21.56
N GLY A 213 26.68 -25.68 20.93
CA GLY A 213 25.78 -24.74 21.59
C GLY A 213 24.37 -25.04 21.11
N SER A 214 23.64 -25.87 21.85
CA SER A 214 22.21 -26.13 21.64
C SER A 214 21.39 -24.89 21.98
N GLY A 215 21.49 -23.86 21.15
CA GLY A 215 20.43 -22.89 20.95
C GLY A 215 19.70 -23.32 19.69
N SER A 216 18.41 -23.61 19.79
CA SER A 216 17.52 -23.65 18.65
C SER A 216 17.57 -22.29 17.94
N SER A 217 18.54 -22.10 17.04
CA SER A 217 18.48 -21.04 16.04
C SER A 217 17.38 -21.44 15.07
N GLY A 218 16.15 -21.08 15.42
CA GLY A 218 15.00 -21.18 14.53
C GLY A 218 15.30 -20.39 13.27
N GLY A 219 15.80 -21.08 12.24
CA GLY A 219 15.86 -20.56 10.89
C GLY A 219 14.46 -20.08 10.52
N LEU A 220 14.37 -18.79 10.23
CA LEU A 220 13.14 -18.09 9.84
C LEU A 220 12.32 -18.92 8.84
N ALA A 221 11.23 -19.52 9.30
CA ALA A 221 10.25 -20.06 8.38
C ALA A 221 9.70 -18.88 7.54
N PRO A 222 9.77 -18.95 6.20
CA PRO A 222 9.20 -17.90 5.37
C PRO A 222 7.72 -17.75 5.70
N ARG A 223 7.25 -16.51 5.82
CA ARG A 223 5.84 -16.19 6.14
C ARG A 223 4.88 -17.08 5.35
N ARG A 224 4.16 -17.98 6.04
CA ARG A 224 3.18 -18.86 5.41
C ARG A 224 2.07 -18.03 4.76
N GLN A 225 1.72 -18.34 3.51
CA GLN A 225 0.64 -17.68 2.78
C GLN A 225 -0.26 -18.72 2.14
N TRP A 226 -1.57 -18.64 2.36
CA TRP A 226 -2.55 -19.54 1.72
C TRP A 226 -3.25 -18.92 0.51
N LYS A 227 -3.81 -19.78 -0.36
CA LYS A 227 -4.58 -19.39 -1.56
C LYS A 227 -6.00 -18.91 -1.22
N LEU A 228 -6.13 -17.83 -0.46
CA LEU A 228 -7.41 -17.30 0.06
C LEU A 228 -8.51 -17.09 -1.01
N SER A 229 -8.16 -16.88 -2.28
CA SER A 229 -9.14 -16.78 -3.36
C SER A 229 -9.99 -18.05 -3.53
N LYS A 230 -9.49 -19.22 -3.10
CA LYS A 230 -10.23 -20.48 -3.13
C LYS A 230 -11.39 -20.52 -2.14
N LEU A 231 -11.36 -19.73 -1.06
CA LEU A 231 -12.45 -19.66 -0.08
C LEU A 231 -13.76 -19.11 -0.67
N ARG A 232 -13.72 -18.51 -1.86
CA ARG A 232 -14.92 -18.08 -2.61
C ARG A 232 -15.62 -19.24 -3.32
N LYS A 233 -14.97 -20.40 -3.45
CA LYS A 233 -15.52 -21.59 -4.11
C LYS A 233 -16.19 -22.47 -3.06
N LYS A 234 -17.39 -22.98 -3.35
CA LYS A 234 -18.18 -23.82 -2.43
C LYS A 234 -17.40 -25.03 -1.91
N ARG A 235 -16.79 -25.83 -2.79
CA ARG A 235 -16.08 -27.06 -2.42
C ARG A 235 -14.87 -26.84 -1.49
N PRO A 236 -13.88 -25.97 -1.81
CA PRO A 236 -12.79 -25.68 -0.87
C PRO A 236 -13.25 -25.10 0.47
N LEU A 237 -14.31 -24.29 0.49
CA LEU A 237 -14.88 -23.76 1.73
C LEU A 237 -15.54 -24.87 2.58
N GLY A 238 -16.29 -25.77 1.95
CA GLY A 238 -16.89 -26.94 2.61
C GLY A 238 -15.82 -27.83 3.25
N LEU A 239 -14.78 -28.18 2.48
CA LEU A 239 -13.66 -28.98 2.97
C LEU A 239 -12.94 -28.32 4.15
N LEU A 240 -12.73 -26.99 4.11
CA LEU A 240 -12.13 -26.28 5.23
C LEU A 240 -12.97 -26.43 6.51
N ARG A 241 -14.30 -26.28 6.41
CA ARG A 241 -15.21 -26.39 7.56
C ARG A 241 -15.29 -27.81 8.11
N GLU A 242 -15.42 -28.80 7.24
CA GLU A 242 -15.48 -30.22 7.65
C GLU A 242 -14.16 -30.66 8.29
N SER A 243 -13.03 -30.34 7.67
CA SER A 243 -11.69 -30.62 8.20
C SER A 243 -11.50 -29.96 9.56
N PHE A 244 -11.86 -28.67 9.70
CA PHE A 244 -11.69 -27.94 10.94
C PHE A 244 -12.60 -28.45 12.06
N ARG A 245 -13.87 -28.73 11.78
CA ARG A 245 -14.81 -29.31 12.77
C ARG A 245 -14.30 -30.64 13.31
N SER A 246 -13.79 -31.48 12.41
CA SER A 246 -13.28 -32.81 12.77
C SER A 246 -12.01 -32.71 13.62
N SER A 247 -11.07 -31.83 13.26
CA SER A 247 -9.81 -31.67 14.00
C SER A 247 -9.98 -30.95 15.34
N VAL A 248 -10.91 -30.00 15.44
CA VAL A 248 -11.07 -29.19 16.66
C VAL A 248 -11.96 -29.84 17.73
N ALA A 249 -12.74 -30.86 17.39
CA ALA A 249 -13.70 -31.49 18.33
C ALA A 249 -13.07 -31.97 19.65
N PRO A 250 -11.88 -32.61 19.68
CA PRO A 250 -11.23 -33.01 20.94
C PRO A 250 -10.85 -31.81 21.82
N LEU A 251 -10.43 -30.70 21.19
CA LEU A 251 -10.07 -29.47 21.88
C LEU A 251 -11.30 -28.80 22.52
N VAL A 252 -12.46 -28.84 21.84
CA VAL A 252 -13.72 -28.31 22.39
C VAL A 252 -14.12 -29.02 23.68
N GLY A 253 -14.05 -30.36 23.71
CA GLY A 253 -14.34 -31.14 24.93
C GLY A 253 -13.40 -30.78 26.07
N SER A 254 -12.10 -30.63 25.79
CA SER A 254 -11.09 -30.24 26.76
C SER A 254 -11.31 -28.84 27.33
N LEU A 255 -11.56 -27.86 26.46
CA LEU A 255 -11.83 -26.48 26.85
C LEU A 255 -13.13 -26.36 27.67
N SER A 256 -14.19 -27.06 27.25
CA SER A 256 -15.45 -27.06 27.99
C SER A 256 -15.29 -27.62 29.40
N GLY A 257 -14.54 -28.71 29.56
CA GLY A 257 -14.25 -29.28 30.88
C GLY A 257 -13.49 -28.30 31.78
N LEU A 258 -12.46 -27.64 31.25
CA LEU A 258 -11.64 -26.68 31.99
C LEU A 258 -12.41 -25.42 32.40
N VAL A 259 -13.32 -24.93 31.56
CA VAL A 259 -14.14 -23.75 31.88
C VAL A 259 -15.21 -24.07 32.94
N SER A 260 -15.85 -25.24 32.83
CA SER A 260 -16.91 -25.66 33.77
C SER A 260 -16.39 -26.14 35.12
N ALA A 261 -15.21 -26.76 35.16
CA ALA A 261 -14.55 -27.21 36.38
C ALA A 261 -13.07 -26.78 36.37
N PRO A 262 -12.77 -25.50 36.65
CA PRO A 262 -11.41 -25.00 36.65
C PRO A 262 -10.52 -25.76 37.64
N PRO A 263 -9.33 -26.23 37.22
CA PRO A 263 -8.39 -26.90 38.11
C PRO A 263 -7.81 -25.94 39.18
N GLY A 264 -7.18 -26.48 40.22
CA GLY A 264 -6.51 -25.66 41.26
C GLY A 264 -5.20 -24.98 40.80
N VAL A 265 -4.73 -25.26 39.59
CA VAL A 265 -3.52 -24.69 38.98
C VAL A 265 -3.87 -24.26 37.56
N CYS A 266 -3.29 -23.14 37.09
CA CYS A 266 -3.55 -22.63 35.75
C CYS A 266 -3.24 -23.72 34.68
N PRO A 267 -4.21 -24.06 33.81
CA PRO A 267 -3.96 -24.99 32.72
C PRO A 267 -2.98 -24.40 31.70
N ASP A 268 -2.35 -25.26 30.91
CA ASP A 268 -1.44 -24.82 29.85
C ASP A 268 -2.21 -24.19 28.67
N ILE A 269 -2.57 -22.92 28.85
CA ILE A 269 -3.34 -22.13 27.88
C ILE A 269 -2.54 -21.92 26.58
N ASP A 270 -1.21 -21.92 26.64
CA ASP A 270 -0.37 -21.81 25.45
C ASP A 270 -0.47 -23.08 24.59
N ALA A 271 -0.36 -24.26 25.19
CA ALA A 271 -0.56 -25.53 24.47
C ALA A 271 -1.98 -25.65 23.87
N LEU A 272 -3.00 -25.15 24.56
CA LEU A 272 -4.38 -25.11 24.06
C LEU A 272 -4.52 -24.16 22.84
N ASN A 273 -3.91 -22.97 22.89
CA ASN A 273 -3.86 -22.04 21.77
C ASN A 273 -3.07 -22.63 20.58
N ASP A 274 -1.96 -23.31 20.83
CA ASP A 274 -1.14 -23.93 19.79
C ASP A 274 -1.87 -25.08 19.11
N SER A 275 -2.63 -25.87 19.89
CA SER A 275 -3.52 -26.91 19.37
C SER A 275 -4.60 -26.32 18.44
N LEU A 276 -5.21 -25.19 18.81
CA LEU A 276 -6.17 -24.48 17.96
C LEU A 276 -5.52 -23.99 16.65
N ASN A 277 -4.33 -23.39 16.74
CA ASN A 277 -3.60 -22.93 15.57
C ASN A 277 -3.22 -24.08 14.64
N GLN A 278 -2.79 -25.22 15.19
CA GLN A 278 -2.47 -26.41 14.42
C GLN A 278 -3.70 -26.95 13.68
N CYS A 279 -4.86 -27.04 14.35
CA CYS A 279 -6.12 -27.41 13.71
C CYS A 279 -6.46 -26.50 12.52
N LEU A 280 -6.22 -25.19 12.66
CA LEU A 280 -6.42 -24.21 11.59
C LEU A 280 -5.43 -24.43 10.44
N TYR A 281 -4.14 -24.61 10.73
CA TYR A 281 -3.11 -24.78 9.72
C TYR A 281 -3.35 -26.03 8.88
N GLU A 282 -3.60 -27.18 9.51
CA GLU A 282 -3.89 -28.44 8.82
C GLU A 282 -5.12 -28.33 7.93
N SER A 283 -6.19 -27.69 8.44
CA SER A 283 -7.43 -27.50 7.69
C SER A 283 -7.25 -26.54 6.51
N LEU A 284 -6.41 -25.51 6.65
CA LEU A 284 -6.09 -24.58 5.56
C LEU A 284 -5.18 -25.20 4.50
N ASP A 285 -4.21 -26.01 4.92
CA ASP A 285 -3.28 -26.72 4.04
C ASP A 285 -4.02 -27.76 3.20
N SER A 286 -4.88 -28.57 3.82
CA SER A 286 -5.67 -29.60 3.13
C SER A 286 -6.71 -29.01 2.17
N SER A 287 -7.33 -27.88 2.52
CA SER A 287 -8.45 -27.31 1.75
C SER A 287 -8.05 -26.35 0.64
N ILE A 288 -7.19 -25.37 0.93
CA ILE A 288 -6.85 -24.29 0.00
C ILE A 288 -5.38 -24.34 -0.43
N GLY A 289 -4.51 -24.90 0.39
CA GLY A 289 -3.09 -25.09 0.14
C GLY A 289 -2.28 -23.79 0.16
N VAL A 290 -0.97 -23.96 0.32
CA VAL A 290 0.00 -22.87 0.39
C VAL A 290 0.20 -22.23 -0.98
N LYS A 291 0.41 -20.91 -0.97
CA LYS A 291 0.71 -20.08 -2.11
C LYS A 291 2.21 -20.10 -2.35
N SER A 292 2.64 -20.69 -3.46
CA SER A 292 4.01 -20.54 -3.95
C SER A 292 4.26 -19.11 -4.45
N GLY A 293 5.52 -18.64 -4.31
CA GLY A 293 5.97 -17.40 -4.92
C GLY A 293 5.70 -17.43 -6.42
N ARG A 294 5.06 -16.40 -6.96
CA ARG A 294 4.88 -16.30 -8.42
C ARG A 294 6.17 -15.76 -9.04
N PRO A 295 6.74 -16.40 -10.07
CA PRO A 295 7.75 -15.77 -10.91
C PRO A 295 7.19 -14.47 -11.50
N GLY A 296 7.95 -13.37 -11.39
CA GLY A 296 7.49 -12.03 -11.78
C GLY A 296 7.36 -11.80 -13.28
N HIS A 297 7.69 -12.78 -14.14
CA HIS A 297 7.96 -12.52 -15.56
C HIS A 297 6.86 -12.97 -16.53
N TRP A 298 5.80 -13.67 -16.11
CA TRP A 298 4.69 -13.97 -17.02
C TRP A 298 3.83 -12.74 -17.26
N LYS A 299 4.16 -12.02 -18.34
CA LYS A 299 3.39 -10.88 -18.81
C LYS A 299 2.09 -11.42 -19.41
N LYS A 300 0.96 -11.05 -18.83
CA LYS A 300 -0.40 -11.51 -19.19
C LYS A 300 -0.79 -11.40 -20.68
N TYR A 301 -0.03 -10.66 -21.48
CA TYR A 301 -0.29 -10.42 -22.90
C TYR A 301 0.53 -11.31 -23.85
N TRP A 302 1.38 -12.19 -23.32
CA TRP A 302 2.20 -13.09 -24.12
C TRP A 302 1.35 -14.27 -24.60
N THR A 303 1.31 -14.50 -25.92
CA THR A 303 0.50 -15.53 -26.59
C THR A 303 1.38 -16.44 -27.42
N GLN A 304 0.86 -17.61 -27.83
CA GLN A 304 1.58 -18.53 -28.71
C GLN A 304 2.01 -17.86 -30.03
N GLU A 305 1.15 -17.02 -30.60
CA GLU A 305 1.45 -16.23 -31.80
C GLU A 305 2.66 -15.30 -31.62
N ILE A 306 2.84 -14.71 -30.43
CA ILE A 306 4.00 -13.86 -30.12
C ILE A 306 5.26 -14.72 -29.92
N GLU A 307 5.11 -15.88 -29.26
CA GLU A 307 6.19 -16.85 -29.09
C GLU A 307 6.72 -17.33 -30.44
N ASP A 308 5.81 -17.66 -31.37
CA ASP A 308 6.16 -18.11 -32.72
C ASP A 308 6.85 -17.00 -33.52
N ALA A 309 6.35 -15.76 -33.44
CA ALA A 309 7.01 -14.61 -34.08
C ALA A 309 8.37 -14.26 -33.45
N ALA A 310 8.57 -14.51 -32.15
CA ALA A 310 9.86 -14.38 -31.49
C ALA A 310 10.85 -15.43 -32.00
N ARG A 311 10.42 -16.70 -32.08
CA ARG A 311 11.20 -17.81 -32.66
C ARG A 311 11.56 -17.56 -34.12
N GLU A 312 10.62 -17.05 -34.92
CA GLU A 312 10.86 -16.66 -36.32
C GLU A 312 11.93 -15.57 -36.42
N ARG A 313 11.82 -14.50 -35.62
CA ARG A 313 12.84 -13.44 -35.53
C ARG A 313 14.22 -14.00 -35.19
N ASP A 314 14.31 -14.88 -34.20
CA ASP A 314 15.58 -15.44 -33.71
C ASP A 314 16.20 -16.42 -34.72
N THR A 315 15.35 -17.17 -35.43
CA THR A 315 15.76 -18.02 -36.56
C THR A 315 16.37 -17.17 -37.68
N MET A 316 15.71 -16.08 -38.07
CA MET A 316 16.20 -15.20 -39.14
C MET A 316 17.48 -14.45 -38.71
N TYR A 317 17.59 -14.07 -37.44
CA TYR A 317 18.81 -13.49 -36.89
C TYR A 317 19.98 -14.48 -36.94
N SER A 318 19.73 -15.74 -36.58
CA SER A 318 20.74 -16.82 -36.65
C SER A 318 21.18 -17.07 -38.10
N ARG A 319 20.24 -17.16 -39.04
CA ARG A 319 20.55 -17.28 -40.48
C ARG A 319 21.39 -16.11 -40.99
N TRP A 320 21.06 -14.89 -40.60
CA TRP A 320 21.85 -13.71 -40.94
C TRP A 320 23.28 -13.75 -40.38
N ARG A 321 23.44 -14.24 -39.14
CA ARG A 321 24.74 -14.34 -38.47
C ARG A 321 25.69 -15.28 -39.22
N TRP A 322 25.18 -16.38 -39.76
CA TRP A 322 25.94 -17.40 -40.48
C TRP A 322 25.97 -17.22 -42.00
N ALA A 323 25.21 -16.26 -42.56
CA ALA A 323 25.22 -15.97 -43.98
C ALA A 323 26.50 -15.25 -44.44
N SER A 324 27.01 -15.63 -45.61
CA SER A 324 28.20 -15.05 -46.24
C SER A 324 27.85 -14.15 -47.43
N ARG A 325 28.63 -13.07 -47.62
CA ARG A 325 28.58 -12.17 -48.78
C ARG A 325 27.15 -11.60 -49.03
N PHE A 326 26.63 -11.71 -50.26
CA PHE A 326 25.35 -11.14 -50.67
C PHE A 326 24.13 -11.72 -49.94
N ALA A 327 24.18 -13.00 -49.54
CA ALA A 327 23.11 -13.65 -48.75
C ALA A 327 22.90 -12.99 -47.38
N LYS A 328 23.89 -12.23 -46.88
CA LYS A 328 23.78 -11.48 -45.63
C LYS A 328 22.84 -10.28 -45.73
N VAL A 329 22.70 -9.67 -46.90
CA VAL A 329 21.75 -8.55 -47.10
C VAL A 329 20.31 -9.07 -47.14
N GLU A 330 20.09 -10.18 -47.83
CA GLU A 330 18.78 -10.83 -47.94
C GLU A 330 18.28 -11.34 -46.57
N THR A 331 19.12 -12.09 -45.86
CA THR A 331 18.80 -12.59 -44.51
C THR A 331 18.62 -11.46 -43.48
N TRP A 332 19.30 -10.32 -43.65
CA TRP A 332 19.06 -9.12 -42.84
C TRP A 332 17.66 -8.54 -43.09
N ASN A 333 17.22 -8.45 -44.34
CA ASN A 333 15.88 -7.98 -44.69
C ASN A 333 14.79 -8.91 -44.13
N LEU A 334 14.99 -10.23 -44.19
CA LEU A 334 14.12 -11.22 -43.57
C LEU A 334 14.05 -11.05 -42.04
N TYR A 335 15.19 -10.86 -41.38
CA TYR A 335 15.23 -10.54 -39.95
C TYR A 335 14.49 -9.24 -39.64
N GLN A 336 14.68 -8.17 -40.41
CA GLN A 336 13.97 -6.91 -40.19
C GLN A 336 12.45 -7.06 -40.35
N ALA A 337 11.99 -7.85 -41.33
CA ALA A 337 10.57 -8.14 -41.53
C ALA A 337 10.00 -8.92 -40.33
N ALA A 338 10.68 -9.98 -39.89
CA ALA A 338 10.30 -10.76 -38.71
C ALA A 338 10.31 -9.92 -37.42
N HIS A 339 11.29 -9.03 -37.25
CA HIS A 339 11.36 -8.12 -36.12
C HIS A 339 10.22 -7.08 -36.11
N ARG A 340 9.88 -6.51 -37.27
CA ARG A 340 8.73 -5.61 -37.41
C ARG A 340 7.42 -6.33 -37.07
N ARG A 341 7.23 -7.55 -37.57
CA ARG A 341 6.08 -8.41 -37.26
C ARG A 341 5.98 -8.68 -35.75
N PHE A 342 7.05 -9.17 -35.13
CA PHE A 342 7.12 -9.42 -33.69
C PHE A 342 6.78 -8.15 -32.87
N ARG A 343 7.40 -7.01 -33.19
CA ARG A 343 7.09 -5.74 -32.50
C ARG A 343 5.64 -5.32 -32.68
N SER A 344 5.08 -5.47 -33.87
CA SER A 344 3.68 -5.16 -34.15
C SER A 344 2.73 -6.01 -33.29
N LEU A 345 2.96 -7.33 -33.25
CA LEU A 345 2.17 -8.28 -32.45
C LEU A 345 2.26 -7.96 -30.95
N VAL A 346 3.47 -7.71 -30.43
CA VAL A 346 3.67 -7.32 -29.03
C VAL A 346 2.93 -6.02 -28.70
N GLN A 347 2.99 -5.02 -29.57
CA GLN A 347 2.27 -3.76 -29.35
C GLN A 347 0.75 -3.96 -29.42
N ALA A 348 0.27 -4.75 -30.38
CA ALA A 348 -1.15 -5.09 -30.50
C ALA A 348 -1.67 -5.84 -29.26
N ALA A 349 -0.91 -6.82 -28.75
CA ALA A 349 -1.27 -7.57 -27.56
C ALA A 349 -1.21 -6.73 -26.28
N LYS A 350 -0.20 -5.86 -26.13
CA LYS A 350 -0.16 -4.87 -25.04
C LYS A 350 -1.40 -3.96 -25.07
N ARG A 351 -1.77 -3.45 -26.24
CA ARG A 351 -2.99 -2.62 -26.42
C ARG A 351 -4.26 -3.40 -26.09
N ARG A 352 -4.42 -4.62 -26.60
CA ARG A 352 -5.56 -5.50 -26.29
C ARG A 352 -5.65 -5.79 -24.79
N SER A 353 -4.55 -6.16 -24.16
CA SER A 353 -4.48 -6.43 -22.71
C SER A 353 -4.79 -5.18 -21.88
N TRP A 354 -4.30 -4.00 -22.29
CA TRP A 354 -4.64 -2.73 -21.65
C TRP A 354 -6.12 -2.38 -21.81
N ASN A 355 -6.67 -2.54 -23.01
CA ASN A 355 -8.09 -2.28 -23.28
C ASN A 355 -8.99 -3.22 -22.49
N GLN A 356 -8.64 -4.51 -22.41
CA GLN A 356 -9.35 -5.49 -21.59
C GLN A 356 -9.29 -5.11 -20.11
N PHE A 357 -8.11 -4.73 -19.62
CA PHE A 357 -7.93 -4.26 -18.26
C PHE A 357 -8.84 -3.04 -17.97
N CYS A 358 -8.86 -2.03 -18.84
CA CYS A 358 -9.74 -0.89 -18.72
C CYS A 358 -11.22 -1.29 -18.70
N SER A 359 -11.66 -2.19 -19.60
CA SER A 359 -13.04 -2.67 -19.66
C SER A 359 -13.45 -3.41 -18.38
N ASP A 360 -12.57 -4.25 -17.84
CA ASP A 360 -12.82 -4.97 -16.57
C ASP A 360 -12.99 -3.99 -15.40
N LEU A 361 -12.24 -2.88 -15.40
CA LEU A 361 -12.35 -1.83 -14.38
C LEU A 361 -13.67 -1.03 -14.50
N GLU A 362 -14.19 -0.86 -15.71
CA GLU A 362 -15.47 -0.16 -15.94
C GLU A 362 -16.66 -0.96 -15.43
N LYS A 363 -16.63 -2.28 -15.66
CA LYS A 363 -17.67 -3.21 -15.19
C LYS A 363 -17.68 -3.34 -13.67
N ASP A 364 -16.51 -3.29 -13.03
CA ASP A 364 -16.36 -3.45 -11.58
C ASP A 364 -15.48 -2.34 -10.98
N PHE A 365 -16.14 -1.27 -10.54
CA PHE A 365 -15.48 -0.10 -9.97
C PHE A 365 -14.71 -0.40 -8.67
N SER A 366 -15.12 -1.43 -7.93
CA SER A 366 -14.41 -1.88 -6.72
C SER A 366 -13.05 -2.46 -7.08
N LYS A 367 -12.96 -3.26 -8.16
CA LYS A 367 -11.69 -3.73 -8.71
C LYS A 367 -10.83 -2.57 -9.23
N ALA A 368 -11.44 -1.56 -9.85
CA ALA A 368 -10.73 -0.36 -10.32
C ALA A 368 -10.04 0.38 -9.18
N THR A 369 -10.78 0.61 -8.10
CA THR A 369 -10.26 1.27 -6.89
C THR A 369 -9.10 0.48 -6.28
N ALA A 370 -9.21 -0.85 -6.18
CA ALA A 370 -8.13 -1.71 -5.67
C ALA A 370 -6.89 -1.70 -6.57
N ALA A 371 -7.08 -1.75 -7.90
CA ALA A 371 -6.00 -1.70 -8.88
C ALA A 371 -5.25 -0.36 -8.80
N ILE A 372 -5.97 0.76 -8.75
CA ILE A 372 -5.39 2.11 -8.61
C ILE A 372 -4.65 2.26 -7.28
N LYS A 373 -5.23 1.81 -6.16
CA LYS A 373 -4.55 1.83 -4.84
C LYS A 373 -3.24 1.03 -4.88
N ARG A 374 -3.24 -0.13 -5.54
CA ARG A 374 -2.02 -0.94 -5.71
C ARG A 374 -0.99 -0.25 -6.60
N ILE A 375 -1.40 0.35 -7.71
CA ILE A 375 -0.48 1.07 -8.62
C ILE A 375 0.12 2.27 -7.91
N LYS A 376 -0.71 3.02 -7.18
CA LYS A 376 -0.27 4.12 -6.31
C LYS A 376 0.79 3.63 -5.31
N ARG A 377 0.50 2.57 -4.55
CA ARG A 377 1.44 1.96 -3.59
C ARG A 377 2.76 1.53 -4.25
N ASN A 378 2.71 0.96 -5.44
CA ASN A 378 3.90 0.48 -6.14
C ASN A 378 4.75 1.64 -6.73
N LYS A 379 4.12 2.73 -7.18
CA LYS A 379 4.81 3.92 -7.70
C LYS A 379 5.35 4.82 -6.59
N GLU A 380 4.69 4.85 -5.44
CA GLU A 380 5.09 5.64 -4.27
C GLU A 380 6.11 4.90 -3.39
N CYS A 381 6.89 3.93 -3.92
CA CYS A 381 7.82 3.03 -3.18
C CYS A 381 8.23 3.63 -1.83
N SER A 382 7.55 3.18 -0.78
CA SER A 382 7.84 3.67 0.56
C SER A 382 9.24 3.20 0.89
N ALA A 383 10.14 4.13 1.22
CA ALA A 383 11.48 3.79 1.64
C ALA A 383 11.39 2.69 2.71
N THR A 384 12.10 1.59 2.47
CA THR A 384 12.25 0.53 3.46
C THR A 384 13.55 0.81 4.19
N TYR A 385 13.56 0.69 5.51
CA TYR A 385 14.78 0.83 6.27
C TYR A 385 15.82 -0.19 5.78
N SER A 386 17.03 0.26 5.53
CA SER A 386 18.12 -0.57 5.02
C SER A 386 19.43 -0.20 5.70
N HIS A 387 20.21 -1.22 6.06
CA HIS A 387 21.55 -1.10 6.60
C HIS A 387 22.58 -1.55 5.56
N PRO A 388 23.79 -0.93 5.49
CA PRO A 388 24.86 -1.34 4.57
C PRO A 388 25.20 -2.83 4.65
N ASP A 389 25.21 -3.40 5.86
CA ASP A 389 25.53 -4.83 6.11
C ASP A 389 24.35 -5.79 5.83
N GLY A 390 23.26 -5.29 5.23
CA GLY A 390 22.15 -6.09 4.75
C GLY A 390 20.94 -6.21 5.69
N PRO A 391 19.95 -7.05 5.34
CA PRO A 391 18.66 -7.12 6.03
C PRO A 391 18.72 -7.56 7.49
N THR A 392 19.63 -8.48 7.84
CA THR A 392 19.81 -8.93 9.23
C THR A 392 20.32 -7.81 10.14
N ALA A 393 21.32 -7.05 9.69
CA ALA A 393 21.76 -5.85 10.39
C ALA A 393 20.63 -4.80 10.45
N SER A 394 19.84 -4.66 9.37
CA SER A 394 18.70 -3.74 9.33
C SER A 394 17.67 -4.01 10.44
N VAL A 395 17.29 -5.29 10.63
CA VAL A 395 16.33 -5.64 11.69
C VAL A 395 16.90 -5.45 13.09
N ASN A 396 18.18 -5.78 13.30
CA ASN A 396 18.81 -5.69 14.61
C ASN A 396 19.11 -4.23 15.03
N THR A 397 19.55 -3.38 14.10
CA THR A 397 19.76 -1.94 14.37
C THR A 397 18.44 -1.25 14.70
N MET A 398 17.38 -1.54 13.93
CA MET A 398 16.04 -1.03 14.24
C MET A 398 15.52 -1.56 15.58
N ALA A 399 15.71 -2.85 15.88
CA ALA A 399 15.29 -3.42 17.15
C ALA A 399 16.03 -2.79 18.33
N SER A 400 17.34 -2.57 18.21
CA SER A 400 18.16 -1.90 19.23
C SER A 400 17.72 -0.45 19.45
N HIS A 401 17.43 0.28 18.36
CA HIS A 401 16.85 1.62 18.46
C HIS A 401 15.52 1.62 19.21
N LEU A 402 14.60 0.73 18.84
CA LEU A 402 13.30 0.64 19.52
C LEU A 402 13.47 0.24 20.99
N ALA A 403 14.31 -0.76 21.29
CA ALA A 403 14.60 -1.16 22.66
C ALA A 403 15.07 0.03 23.51
N SER A 404 15.93 0.90 22.96
CA SER A 404 16.36 2.14 23.65
C SER A 404 15.25 3.17 23.83
N VAL A 405 14.23 3.20 22.95
CA VAL A 405 13.07 4.09 23.10
C VAL A 405 12.09 3.57 24.17
N TYR A 406 12.00 2.25 24.32
CA TYR A 406 11.10 1.58 25.26
C TYR A 406 11.77 1.21 26.59
N ASP A 407 13.00 1.65 26.85
CA ASP A 407 13.81 1.24 28.01
C ASP A 407 13.29 1.78 29.35
N GLY A 408 12.39 2.78 29.31
CA GLY A 408 11.85 3.43 30.50
C GLY A 408 12.78 4.46 31.14
N SER A 409 13.83 4.90 30.45
CA SER A 409 14.77 5.93 30.93
C SER A 409 14.12 7.26 31.33
N LEU A 410 12.94 7.57 30.79
CA LEU A 410 12.19 8.79 31.10
C LEU A 410 11.30 8.69 32.36
N LEU A 411 11.15 7.50 32.92
CA LEU A 411 10.27 7.23 34.06
C LEU A 411 10.86 7.78 35.37
N ASN A 412 10.05 8.49 36.15
CA ASN A 412 10.44 8.94 37.48
C ASN A 412 10.08 7.88 38.53
N ASN A 413 11.08 7.18 39.08
CA ASN A 413 10.86 6.12 40.08
C ASN A 413 10.26 6.64 41.40
N ALA A 414 10.48 7.91 41.76
CA ALA A 414 9.99 8.48 43.02
C ALA A 414 8.47 8.78 43.01
N SER A 415 7.88 8.95 41.83
CA SER A 415 6.47 9.34 41.65
C SER A 415 5.61 8.24 41.00
N ARG A 416 6.17 7.03 40.87
CA ARG A 416 5.57 5.88 40.19
C ARG A 416 4.37 5.33 40.99
N PRO A 417 3.16 5.25 40.41
CA PRO A 417 2.11 4.40 40.96
C PRO A 417 2.60 2.95 41.00
N THR A 418 2.41 2.27 42.12
CA THR A 418 2.70 0.83 42.19
C THR A 418 1.69 0.12 41.29
N ALA A 419 2.16 -0.82 40.47
CA ALA A 419 1.25 -1.63 39.67
C ALA A 419 0.27 -2.35 40.62
N PRO A 420 -1.04 -2.38 40.32
CA PRO A 420 -2.00 -3.10 41.14
C PRO A 420 -1.53 -4.54 41.34
N GLN A 421 -1.44 -4.98 42.60
CA GLN A 421 -1.07 -6.35 42.90
C GLN A 421 -2.20 -7.29 42.48
N VAL A 422 -1.87 -8.26 41.63
CA VAL A 422 -2.75 -9.35 41.26
C VAL A 422 -2.59 -10.44 42.32
N ASN A 423 -3.63 -10.65 43.13
CA ASN A 423 -3.62 -11.70 44.14
C ASN A 423 -3.92 -13.04 43.46
N ASN A 424 -2.92 -13.92 43.37
CA ASN A 424 -3.10 -15.26 42.80
C ASN A 424 -4.08 -16.14 43.57
N SER A 425 -4.43 -15.78 44.82
CA SER A 425 -5.47 -16.44 45.61
C SER A 425 -6.88 -16.30 45.02
N ASP A 426 -7.10 -15.27 44.19
CA ASP A 426 -8.41 -14.97 43.62
C ASP A 426 -8.64 -15.70 42.28
N LEU A 427 -7.66 -16.46 41.81
CA LEU A 427 -7.74 -17.26 40.59
C LEU A 427 -8.29 -18.66 40.90
N PRO A 428 -9.10 -19.24 40.00
CA PRO A 428 -9.66 -18.61 38.81
C PRO A 428 -10.82 -17.65 39.14
N TYR A 429 -10.85 -16.50 38.48
CA TYR A 429 -11.94 -15.54 38.60
C TYR A 429 -13.26 -16.10 38.06
N ALA A 430 -14.37 -15.73 38.70
CA ALA A 430 -15.69 -15.89 38.09
C ALA A 430 -15.78 -15.03 36.82
N VAL A 431 -16.38 -15.59 35.76
CA VAL A 431 -16.59 -14.87 34.51
C VAL A 431 -17.73 -13.87 34.73
N PRO A 432 -17.54 -12.58 34.43
CA PRO A 432 -18.62 -11.60 34.52
C PRO A 432 -19.75 -11.96 33.55
N THR A 433 -20.85 -12.52 34.07
CA THR A 433 -21.99 -12.98 33.27
C THR A 433 -22.83 -11.83 32.73
N ASP A 434 -22.84 -10.71 33.44
CA ASP A 434 -23.49 -9.45 33.08
C ASP A 434 -22.92 -8.83 31.80
N LEU A 435 -21.61 -8.98 31.56
CA LEU A 435 -20.94 -8.34 30.43
C LEU A 435 -20.96 -9.16 29.13
N SER A 436 -21.31 -10.45 29.19
CA SER A 436 -21.40 -11.35 28.02
C SER A 436 -20.19 -11.26 27.04
N LEU A 437 -18.98 -11.00 27.56
CA LEU A 437 -17.81 -10.56 26.78
C LEU A 437 -17.40 -11.54 25.65
N PHE A 438 -17.60 -12.83 25.89
CA PHE A 438 -17.13 -13.91 25.03
C PHE A 438 -18.28 -14.77 24.47
N ASP A 439 -19.50 -14.23 24.41
CA ASP A 439 -20.62 -14.93 23.77
C ASP A 439 -20.30 -15.31 22.31
N ALA A 440 -20.67 -16.53 21.92
CA ALA A 440 -20.31 -17.06 20.60
C ALA A 440 -20.99 -16.29 19.46
N ASP A 441 -22.23 -15.83 19.61
CA ASP A 441 -22.94 -15.08 18.57
C ASP A 441 -22.36 -13.67 18.42
N ILE A 442 -21.99 -13.03 19.54
CA ILE A 442 -21.24 -11.77 19.53
C ILE A 442 -19.89 -11.96 18.81
N LEU A 443 -19.16 -13.02 19.10
CA LEU A 443 -17.89 -13.34 18.44
C LEU A 443 -18.05 -13.57 16.93
N VAL A 444 -19.11 -14.25 16.49
CA VAL A 444 -19.43 -14.38 15.05
C VAL A 444 -19.60 -13.01 14.40
N ALA A 445 -20.31 -12.09 15.05
CA ALA A 445 -20.49 -10.73 14.56
C ALA A 445 -19.16 -9.96 14.50
N LEU A 446 -18.32 -10.06 15.53
CA LEU A 446 -16.99 -9.45 15.58
C LEU A 446 -16.05 -9.98 14.48
N ILE A 447 -15.99 -11.31 14.30
CA ILE A 447 -15.21 -11.96 13.23
C ILE A 447 -15.63 -11.42 11.86
N LYS A 448 -16.93 -11.32 11.59
CA LYS A 448 -17.46 -10.81 10.31
C LYS A 448 -17.08 -9.34 10.08
N ARG A 449 -16.94 -8.53 11.14
CA ARG A 449 -16.55 -7.11 11.09
C ARG A 449 -15.05 -6.88 10.89
N LEU A 450 -14.18 -7.87 11.13
CA LEU A 450 -12.72 -7.71 10.95
C LEU A 450 -12.35 -7.20 9.54
N PRO A 451 -11.39 -6.29 9.38
CA PRO A 451 -11.01 -5.80 8.06
C PRO A 451 -10.24 -6.85 7.24
N ASN A 452 -10.65 -7.06 5.97
CA ASN A 452 -9.93 -7.96 5.05
C ASN A 452 -8.63 -7.31 4.53
N GLY A 453 -7.69 -8.14 4.06
CA GLY A 453 -6.48 -7.70 3.36
C GLY A 453 -5.41 -7.08 4.26
N LYS A 454 -5.52 -7.25 5.59
CA LYS A 454 -4.50 -6.83 6.56
C LYS A 454 -3.36 -7.85 6.61
N ALA A 455 -2.18 -7.37 7.02
CA ALA A 455 -1.04 -8.24 7.27
C ALA A 455 -1.29 -9.07 8.54
N PRO A 456 -0.88 -10.35 8.56
CA PRO A 456 -1.02 -11.19 9.74
C PRO A 456 0.07 -10.86 10.78
N GLY A 457 -0.13 -11.30 12.01
CA GLY A 457 0.89 -11.31 13.06
C GLY A 457 1.86 -12.49 12.93
N PRO A 458 2.53 -12.86 14.03
CA PRO A 458 3.47 -14.00 14.06
C PRO A 458 2.78 -15.34 13.75
N ASP A 459 1.49 -15.47 14.05
CA ASP A 459 0.64 -16.65 13.76
C ASP A 459 0.34 -16.88 12.27
N HIS A 460 0.65 -15.92 11.40
CA HIS A 460 0.35 -15.94 9.95
C HIS A 460 -1.15 -16.01 9.57
N LEU A 461 -2.05 -16.00 10.55
CA LEU A 461 -3.49 -16.09 10.36
C LEU A 461 -4.08 -14.75 9.94
N LYS A 462 -5.13 -14.79 9.12
CA LYS A 462 -5.79 -13.61 8.57
C LYS A 462 -7.29 -13.63 8.83
N ALA A 463 -7.88 -12.44 8.91
CA ALA A 463 -9.32 -12.26 9.11
C ALA A 463 -10.17 -13.07 8.11
N GLU A 464 -9.76 -13.17 6.84
CA GLU A 464 -10.48 -13.92 5.83
C GLU A 464 -10.58 -15.42 6.12
N MET A 465 -9.60 -15.99 6.83
CA MET A 465 -9.60 -17.39 7.25
C MET A 465 -10.63 -17.59 8.36
N LEU A 466 -10.62 -16.72 9.38
CA LEU A 466 -11.59 -16.77 10.47
C LEU A 466 -13.01 -16.53 10.00
N LYS A 467 -13.22 -15.59 9.08
CA LYS A 467 -14.55 -15.32 8.49
C LYS A 467 -15.13 -16.51 7.75
N ALA A 468 -14.29 -17.33 7.12
CA ALA A 468 -14.74 -18.55 6.45
C ALA A 468 -15.29 -19.58 7.44
N LEU A 469 -14.75 -19.58 8.66
CA LEU A 469 -15.05 -20.47 9.77
C LEU A 469 -15.83 -19.81 10.90
N ALA A 470 -16.43 -18.63 10.69
CA ALA A 470 -16.90 -17.79 11.80
C ALA A 470 -17.83 -18.53 12.78
N SER A 471 -18.82 -19.27 12.25
CA SER A 471 -19.76 -20.07 13.05
C SER A 471 -19.14 -21.31 13.69
N ASP A 472 -18.03 -21.82 13.13
CA ASP A 472 -17.36 -23.03 13.60
C ASP A 472 -16.31 -22.72 14.67
N ILE A 473 -15.61 -21.59 14.53
CA ILE A 473 -14.51 -21.19 15.42
C ILE A 473 -14.98 -20.35 16.61
N ALA A 474 -16.08 -19.60 16.49
CA ALA A 474 -16.55 -18.74 17.56
C ALA A 474 -16.87 -19.48 18.88
N PRO A 475 -17.51 -20.67 18.88
CA PRO A 475 -17.71 -21.43 20.11
C PRO A 475 -16.39 -21.86 20.77
N VAL A 476 -15.39 -22.21 19.97
CA VAL A 476 -14.06 -22.61 20.47
C VAL A 476 -13.34 -21.42 21.10
N LEU A 477 -13.38 -20.26 20.42
CA LEU A 477 -12.80 -19.02 20.92
C LEU A 477 -13.53 -18.50 22.15
N SER A 478 -14.87 -18.68 22.23
CA SER A 478 -15.66 -18.34 23.41
C SER A 478 -15.11 -19.05 24.66
N LEU A 479 -14.90 -20.36 24.57
CA LEU A 479 -14.33 -21.16 25.67
C LEU A 479 -12.88 -20.76 25.97
N LEU A 480 -12.04 -20.60 24.95
CA LEU A 480 -10.63 -20.22 25.14
C LEU A 480 -10.50 -18.83 25.77
N PHE A 481 -11.27 -17.84 25.30
CA PHE A 481 -11.28 -16.48 25.85
C PHE A 481 -11.83 -16.45 27.28
N THR A 482 -12.85 -17.25 27.56
CA THR A 482 -13.38 -17.43 28.92
C THR A 482 -12.30 -17.98 29.85
N LEU A 483 -11.59 -19.02 29.42
CA LEU A 483 -10.48 -19.59 30.18
C LEU A 483 -9.35 -18.57 30.40
N CYS A 484 -8.97 -17.81 29.36
CA CYS A 484 -8.01 -16.72 29.46
C CYS A 484 -8.43 -15.68 30.51
N SER A 485 -9.73 -15.34 30.55
CA SER A 485 -10.27 -14.38 31.52
C SER A 485 -10.34 -14.92 32.94
N GLN A 486 -10.70 -16.19 33.13
CA GLN A 486 -10.73 -16.84 34.45
C GLN A 486 -9.33 -16.84 35.08
N TRP A 487 -8.30 -17.12 34.27
CA TRP A 487 -6.92 -17.22 34.74
C TRP A 487 -6.11 -15.92 34.59
N SER A 488 -6.74 -14.86 34.08
CA SER A 488 -6.08 -13.61 33.68
C SER A 488 -4.80 -13.82 32.85
N TYR A 489 -4.81 -14.86 32.02
CA TYR A 489 -3.68 -15.27 31.20
C TYR A 489 -4.01 -15.06 29.72
N THR A 490 -3.14 -14.33 29.02
CA THR A 490 -3.26 -14.11 27.57
C THR A 490 -2.18 -14.94 26.88
N PRO A 491 -2.43 -15.85 25.94
CA PRO A 491 -1.40 -16.70 25.31
C PRO A 491 -0.13 -15.96 24.85
N ALA A 492 1.04 -16.57 24.99
CA ALA A 492 2.36 -15.99 24.69
C ALA A 492 2.46 -15.52 23.23
N LEU A 493 1.92 -16.29 22.29
CA LEU A 493 1.85 -15.91 20.87
C LEU A 493 1.02 -14.63 20.65
N TRP A 494 0.04 -14.35 21.51
CA TRP A 494 -0.75 -13.12 21.47
C TRP A 494 0.03 -11.96 22.08
N ARG A 495 0.88 -12.23 23.07
CA ARG A 495 1.79 -11.23 23.67
C ARG A 495 3.03 -10.93 22.83
N HIS A 496 3.23 -11.62 21.69
CA HIS A 496 4.30 -11.31 20.74
C HIS A 496 3.83 -10.34 19.63
N ALA A 497 4.46 -9.17 19.55
CA ALA A 497 4.26 -8.18 18.51
C ALA A 497 5.41 -8.18 17.49
N GLN A 498 5.08 -8.37 16.21
CA GLN A 498 6.06 -8.25 15.13
C GLN A 498 5.97 -6.84 14.51
N VAL A 499 6.94 -5.99 14.79
CA VAL A 499 7.01 -4.60 14.33
C VAL A 499 7.46 -4.53 12.87
N PHE A 500 6.68 -3.82 12.05
CA PHE A 500 7.02 -3.44 10.69
C PHE A 500 7.26 -1.92 10.61
N PRO A 501 8.49 -1.45 10.39
CA PRO A 501 8.80 -0.03 10.29
C PRO A 501 8.20 0.61 9.03
N ILE A 502 7.41 1.68 9.20
CA ILE A 502 6.84 2.45 8.08
C ILE A 502 7.53 3.81 8.02
N TYR A 503 8.16 4.12 6.88
CA TYR A 503 8.84 5.41 6.69
C TYR A 503 7.89 6.59 6.84
N LYS A 504 8.32 7.59 7.63
CA LYS A 504 7.56 8.80 7.93
C LYS A 504 8.02 9.98 7.08
N LYS A 505 9.26 10.44 7.29
CA LYS A 505 9.94 11.56 6.61
C LYS A 505 11.39 11.66 7.11
N GLY A 506 12.27 12.32 6.37
CA GLY A 506 13.65 12.60 6.80
C GLY A 506 14.67 11.73 6.05
N ASP A 507 15.77 11.41 6.73
CA ASP A 507 16.74 10.46 6.21
C ASP A 507 16.22 9.01 6.35
N VAL A 508 16.38 8.20 5.31
CA VAL A 508 15.90 6.81 5.25
C VAL A 508 16.82 5.82 5.96
N SER A 509 18.07 6.21 6.23
CA SER A 509 19.02 5.42 7.03
C SER A 509 18.86 5.61 8.54
N ASP A 510 18.07 6.59 8.98
CA ASP A 510 17.84 6.85 10.40
C ASP A 510 16.58 6.11 10.89
N PRO A 511 16.71 5.16 11.85
CA PRO A 511 15.57 4.45 12.45
C PRO A 511 14.48 5.37 13.02
N ALA A 512 14.85 6.53 13.56
CA ALA A 512 13.91 7.48 14.19
C ALA A 512 12.92 8.11 13.19
N ASN A 513 13.21 8.00 11.89
CA ASN A 513 12.36 8.47 10.80
C ASN A 513 11.31 7.43 10.35
N PHE A 514 11.19 6.32 11.08
CA PHE A 514 10.18 5.26 10.85
C PHE A 514 9.18 5.18 12.01
N ARG A 515 7.96 4.73 11.70
CA ARG A 515 6.92 4.40 12.69
C ARG A 515 6.90 2.90 12.94
N PRO A 516 7.02 2.43 14.20
CA PRO A 516 7.01 1.01 14.51
C PRO A 516 5.57 0.44 14.56
N ILE A 517 5.04 -0.05 13.44
CA ILE A 517 3.69 -0.65 13.43
C ILE A 517 3.74 -2.11 13.90
N SER A 518 3.10 -2.39 15.03
CA SER A 518 3.01 -3.72 15.64
C SER A 518 1.97 -4.59 14.94
N LEU A 519 2.42 -5.72 14.38
CA LEU A 519 1.56 -6.78 13.85
C LEU A 519 1.36 -7.84 14.93
N THR A 520 0.20 -7.81 15.59
CA THR A 520 -0.24 -8.83 16.55
C THR A 520 -1.15 -9.88 15.91
N SER A 521 -1.28 -11.03 16.58
CA SER A 521 -2.21 -12.10 16.20
C SER A 521 -3.63 -11.57 15.94
N VAL A 522 -4.32 -12.17 14.95
CA VAL A 522 -5.73 -11.86 14.72
C VAL A 522 -6.62 -12.34 15.87
N MET A 523 -6.21 -13.39 16.59
CA MET A 523 -6.91 -13.89 17.77
C MET A 523 -6.83 -12.88 18.92
N ARG A 524 -5.63 -12.34 19.19
CA ARG A 524 -5.45 -11.21 20.11
C ARG A 524 -6.38 -10.04 19.80
N LYS A 525 -6.47 -9.64 18.52
CA LYS A 525 -7.33 -8.52 18.12
C LYS A 525 -8.81 -8.78 18.39
N LEU A 526 -9.27 -10.02 18.17
CA LEU A 526 -10.64 -10.42 18.51
C LEU A 526 -10.86 -10.37 20.02
N PHE A 527 -9.90 -10.87 20.80
CA PHE A 527 -9.96 -10.82 22.26
C PHE A 527 -10.03 -9.38 22.78
N GLU A 528 -9.17 -8.49 22.26
CA GLU A 528 -9.21 -7.06 22.54
C GLU A 528 -10.55 -6.41 22.16
N PHE A 529 -11.14 -6.76 21.01
CA PHE A 529 -12.48 -6.27 20.63
C PHE A 529 -13.57 -6.74 21.59
N SER A 530 -13.48 -7.97 22.11
CA SER A 530 -14.40 -8.50 23.12
C SER A 530 -14.30 -7.78 24.46
N LEU A 531 -13.13 -7.24 24.81
CA LEU A 531 -12.92 -6.49 26.06
C LEU A 531 -13.32 -5.01 25.96
N MET A 532 -13.45 -4.46 24.75
CA MET A 532 -13.75 -3.03 24.55
C MET A 532 -15.06 -2.57 25.24
N PRO A 533 -16.19 -3.32 25.19
CA PRO A 533 -17.41 -2.89 25.87
C PRO A 533 -17.24 -2.69 27.38
N ALA A 534 -16.52 -3.59 28.07
CA ALA A 534 -16.21 -3.44 29.49
C ALA A 534 -15.37 -2.20 29.76
N LEU A 535 -14.40 -1.90 28.89
CA LEU A 535 -13.61 -0.69 29.01
C LEU A 535 -14.44 0.57 28.74
N ASP A 536 -15.30 0.57 27.73
CA ASP A 536 -16.16 1.72 27.41
C ASP A 536 -17.14 2.03 28.56
N GLU A 537 -17.66 1.00 29.23
CA GLU A 537 -18.62 1.15 30.34
C GLU A 537 -17.97 1.50 31.68
N HIS A 538 -16.85 0.84 32.02
CA HIS A 538 -16.28 0.92 33.36
C HIS A 538 -15.00 1.76 33.47
N SER A 539 -14.44 2.27 32.37
CA SER A 539 -13.27 3.16 32.47
C SER A 539 -13.64 4.52 33.06
N PRO A 540 -12.67 5.23 33.68
CA PRO A 540 -12.86 6.63 34.06
C PRO A 540 -13.33 7.48 32.88
N ALA A 541 -14.23 8.42 33.14
CA ALA A 541 -14.73 9.34 32.12
C ALA A 541 -13.57 10.16 31.51
N LEU A 542 -13.51 10.19 30.18
CA LEU A 542 -12.57 11.02 29.46
C LEU A 542 -12.99 12.48 29.48
N ASP A 543 -12.04 13.38 29.66
CA ASP A 543 -12.26 14.81 29.71
C ASP A 543 -12.98 15.32 28.44
N VAL A 544 -13.86 16.31 28.58
CA VAL A 544 -14.58 16.90 27.45
C VAL A 544 -13.63 17.54 26.43
N ALA A 545 -12.45 17.99 26.85
CA ALA A 545 -11.42 18.52 25.96
C ALA A 545 -10.79 17.45 25.04
N GLN A 546 -10.89 16.16 25.39
CA GLN A 546 -10.35 15.05 24.60
C GLN A 546 -11.33 14.64 23.50
N GLY A 547 -10.93 14.85 22.25
CA GLY A 547 -11.68 14.47 21.05
C GLY A 547 -11.06 13.30 20.28
N GLY A 548 -9.82 12.92 20.58
CA GLY A 548 -9.09 11.85 19.89
C GLY A 548 -9.64 10.47 20.25
N PHE A 549 -9.69 9.57 19.26
CA PHE A 549 -10.06 8.15 19.41
C PHE A 549 -11.41 7.86 20.06
N ARG A 550 -12.30 8.85 20.16
CA ARG A 550 -13.63 8.68 20.73
C ARG A 550 -14.70 8.55 19.64
N PRO A 551 -15.76 7.77 19.87
CA PRO A 551 -16.87 7.68 18.94
C PRO A 551 -17.51 9.05 18.75
N GLN A 552 -17.99 9.30 17.53
CA GLN A 552 -18.75 10.49 17.13
C GLN A 552 -18.04 11.83 17.34
N ARG A 553 -16.72 11.85 17.58
CA ARG A 553 -15.89 13.06 17.65
C ARG A 553 -14.90 13.07 16.47
N SER A 554 -14.86 14.17 15.73
CA SER A 554 -14.03 14.29 14.53
C SER A 554 -12.91 15.33 14.71
N PRO A 555 -11.80 15.23 13.96
CA PRO A 555 -10.77 16.26 13.98
C PRO A 555 -11.29 17.63 13.51
N LEU A 556 -12.32 17.63 12.65
CA LEU A 556 -12.99 18.87 12.22
C LEU A 556 -13.80 19.50 13.35
N ASP A 557 -14.37 18.69 14.24
CA ASP A 557 -15.11 19.17 15.41
C ASP A 557 -14.14 19.93 16.31
N GLN A 558 -12.97 19.34 16.63
CA GLN A 558 -11.96 20.00 17.46
C GLN A 558 -11.38 21.26 16.83
N ALA A 559 -11.16 21.27 15.51
CA ALA A 559 -10.73 22.47 14.81
C ALA A 559 -11.80 23.58 14.86
N LEU A 560 -13.08 23.23 14.72
CA LEU A 560 -14.18 24.18 14.86
C LEU A 560 -14.30 24.71 16.30
N CYS A 561 -14.23 23.83 17.30
CA CYS A 561 -14.22 24.21 18.71
C CYS A 561 -13.10 25.22 19.01
N LEU A 562 -11.87 24.96 18.56
CA LEU A 562 -10.75 25.91 18.72
C LEU A 562 -11.06 27.25 18.08
N HIS A 563 -11.60 27.24 16.87
CA HIS A 563 -11.96 28.46 16.16
C HIS A 563 -12.98 29.30 16.94
N ASP A 564 -14.05 28.67 17.42
CA ASP A 564 -15.13 29.32 18.14
C ASP A 564 -14.66 29.85 19.50
N LEU A 565 -13.86 29.06 20.24
CA LEU A 565 -13.21 29.48 21.49
C LEU A 565 -12.30 30.70 21.30
N MET A 566 -11.53 30.77 20.21
CA MET A 566 -10.72 31.95 19.90
C MET A 566 -11.56 33.21 19.64
N HIS A 567 -12.75 33.07 19.06
CA HIS A 567 -13.65 34.19 18.80
C HIS A 567 -14.39 34.63 20.05
N ASP A 568 -14.85 33.68 20.86
CA ASP A 568 -15.45 33.95 22.15
C ASP A 568 -14.48 34.70 23.07
N TYR A 569 -13.21 34.27 23.11
CA TYR A 569 -12.15 34.99 23.80
C TYR A 569 -12.00 36.43 23.29
N PHE A 570 -12.03 36.65 21.98
CA PHE A 570 -11.98 38.00 21.39
C PHE A 570 -13.19 38.86 21.77
N LEU A 571 -14.39 38.28 21.83
CA LEU A 571 -15.60 39.01 22.23
C LEU A 571 -15.53 39.44 23.70
N THR A 572 -14.98 38.58 24.57
CA THR A 572 -14.85 38.84 26.00
C THR A 572 -13.71 39.81 26.33
N HIS A 573 -12.58 39.73 25.62
CA HIS A 573 -11.34 40.44 25.99
C HIS A 573 -10.88 41.49 24.96
N HIS A 574 -11.60 41.66 23.86
CA HIS A 574 -11.28 42.60 22.76
C HIS A 574 -9.92 42.40 22.09
N HIS A 575 -9.29 41.24 22.28
CA HIS A 575 -8.10 40.80 21.55
C HIS A 575 -8.11 39.27 21.39
N TYR A 576 -7.46 38.76 20.34
CA TYR A 576 -7.37 37.32 20.13
C TYR A 576 -6.40 36.69 21.14
N PRO A 577 -6.61 35.41 21.53
CA PRO A 577 -5.72 34.71 22.45
C PRO A 577 -4.38 34.36 21.78
N VAL A 578 -3.39 34.08 22.62
CA VAL A 578 -2.19 33.33 22.21
C VAL A 578 -2.55 31.85 22.21
N VAL A 579 -2.14 31.11 21.18
CA VAL A 579 -2.34 29.65 21.08
C VAL A 579 -0.99 28.97 20.96
N ALA A 580 -0.72 27.99 21.81
CA ALA A 580 0.45 27.11 21.67
C ALA A 580 -0.01 25.70 21.28
N PHE A 581 0.56 25.18 20.19
CA PHE A 581 0.36 23.82 19.73
C PHE A 581 1.53 22.96 20.19
N LEU A 582 1.23 21.84 20.84
CA LEU A 582 2.20 20.94 21.45
C LEU A 582 2.14 19.55 20.78
N ASP A 583 3.30 18.94 20.56
CA ASP A 583 3.47 17.59 19.99
C ASP A 583 4.33 16.76 20.95
N ILE A 584 3.86 15.55 21.28
CA ILE A 584 4.58 14.62 22.16
C ILE A 584 5.59 13.80 21.35
N LYS A 585 6.82 13.67 21.87
CA LYS A 585 7.84 12.81 21.29
C LYS A 585 7.49 11.34 21.56
N SER A 586 7.24 10.58 20.49
CA SER A 586 6.99 9.12 20.56
C SER A 586 5.89 8.77 21.56
N ALA A 587 4.72 9.41 21.42
CA ALA A 587 3.64 9.39 22.40
C ALA A 587 3.22 7.98 22.85
N TYR A 588 2.99 7.06 21.90
CA TYR A 588 2.60 5.69 22.23
C TYR A 588 3.74 4.89 22.86
N ASP A 589 4.99 5.23 22.55
CA ASP A 589 6.15 4.40 22.90
C ASP A 589 6.66 4.70 24.32
N THR A 590 6.31 5.87 24.85
CA THR A 590 6.74 6.38 26.16
C THR A 590 5.69 6.28 27.25
N VAL A 591 4.54 5.64 26.96
CA VAL A 591 3.44 5.50 27.93
C VAL A 591 3.88 4.69 29.15
N ASP A 592 3.73 5.27 30.34
CA ASP A 592 3.79 4.49 31.56
C ASP A 592 2.45 3.75 31.78
N ARG A 593 2.46 2.44 31.52
CA ARG A 593 1.29 1.56 31.68
C ARG A 593 0.74 1.53 33.10
N ARG A 594 1.56 1.77 34.13
CA ARG A 594 1.09 1.79 35.54
C ARG A 594 0.09 2.89 35.81
N VAL A 595 0.25 4.05 35.18
CA VAL A 595 -0.69 5.17 35.32
C VAL A 595 -2.07 4.74 34.81
N ILE A 596 -2.11 3.95 33.74
CA ILE A 596 -3.35 3.39 33.19
C ILE A 596 -3.95 2.36 34.15
N TRP A 597 -3.14 1.41 34.63
CA TRP A 597 -3.60 0.37 35.55
C TRP A 597 -4.12 0.93 36.87
N ASP A 598 -3.43 1.93 37.41
CA ASP A 598 -3.83 2.68 38.59
C ASP A 598 -5.18 3.40 38.37
N ALA A 599 -5.36 4.08 37.24
CA ALA A 599 -6.62 4.71 36.88
C ALA A 599 -7.79 3.71 36.75
N LEU A 600 -7.55 2.56 36.12
CA LEU A 600 -8.56 1.49 35.97
C LEU A 600 -8.84 0.76 37.31
N SER A 601 -7.85 0.64 38.19
CA SER A 601 -8.02 -0.02 39.49
C SER A 601 -8.96 0.75 40.44
N ARG A 602 -9.12 2.06 40.22
CA ARG A 602 -10.05 2.93 40.94
C ARG A 602 -11.44 2.99 40.32
N SER A 603 -11.64 2.38 39.16
CA SER A 603 -12.93 2.37 38.48
C SER A 603 -13.73 1.12 38.84
N SER A 604 -14.93 0.98 38.28
CA SER A 604 -15.77 -0.20 38.48
C SER A 604 -15.38 -1.39 37.58
N LEU A 605 -14.22 -1.34 36.93
CA LEU A 605 -13.79 -2.39 36.00
C LEU A 605 -13.55 -3.70 36.77
N PRO A 606 -14.09 -4.85 36.29
CA PRO A 606 -13.85 -6.13 36.94
C PRO A 606 -12.36 -6.45 37.07
N ARG A 607 -11.96 -6.94 38.25
CA ARG A 607 -10.54 -7.23 38.56
C ARG A 607 -9.93 -8.27 37.62
N SER A 608 -10.74 -9.22 37.15
CA SER A 608 -10.35 -10.22 36.14
C SER A 608 -9.93 -9.58 34.81
N VAL A 609 -10.69 -8.56 34.35
CA VAL A 609 -10.39 -7.81 33.13
C VAL A 609 -9.17 -6.93 33.31
N LEU A 610 -9.03 -6.23 34.45
CA LEU A 610 -7.84 -5.43 34.74
C LEU A 610 -6.57 -6.29 34.76
N SER A 611 -6.58 -7.42 35.49
CA SER A 611 -5.45 -8.35 35.57
C SER A 611 -5.07 -8.91 34.19
N LEU A 612 -6.07 -9.24 33.38
CA LEU A 612 -5.86 -9.68 32.00
C LEU A 612 -5.21 -8.59 31.12
N LEU A 613 -5.63 -7.33 31.25
CA LEU A 613 -5.02 -6.20 30.54
C LEU A 613 -3.57 -6.00 30.95
N ILE A 614 -3.26 -6.07 32.25
CA ILE A 614 -1.90 -6.02 32.78
C ILE A 614 -1.05 -7.12 32.13
N HIS A 615 -1.50 -8.37 32.19
CA HIS A 615 -0.78 -9.50 31.60
C HIS A 615 -0.58 -9.36 30.08
N MET A 616 -1.59 -8.84 29.36
CA MET A 616 -1.55 -8.66 27.90
C MET A 616 -0.60 -7.55 27.41
N PHE A 617 -0.34 -6.53 28.24
CA PHE A 617 0.44 -5.35 27.85
C PHE A 617 1.78 -5.20 28.58
N ASP A 618 1.96 -5.79 29.77
CA ASP A 618 3.22 -5.72 30.52
C ASP A 618 4.18 -6.86 30.14
N ASP A 619 3.69 -8.07 29.90
CA ASP A 619 4.50 -9.23 29.49
C ASP A 619 4.52 -9.40 27.96
N VAL A 620 4.94 -8.36 27.25
CA VAL A 620 4.97 -8.32 25.78
C VAL A 620 6.40 -8.54 25.26
N LEU A 621 6.51 -9.29 24.16
CA LEU A 621 7.74 -9.39 23.37
C LEU A 621 7.58 -8.65 22.04
N VAL A 622 8.61 -7.93 21.63
CA VAL A 622 8.65 -7.17 20.37
C VAL A 622 9.81 -7.66 19.52
N SER A 623 9.56 -7.98 18.25
CA SER A 623 10.61 -8.24 17.26
C SER A 623 10.38 -7.44 15.98
N VAL A 624 11.44 -7.09 15.25
CA VAL A 624 11.36 -6.28 14.02
C VAL A 624 11.40 -7.15 12.78
N LEU A 625 10.50 -6.91 11.81
CA LEU A 625 10.42 -7.60 10.52
C LEU A 625 10.78 -6.65 9.35
N ILE A 626 11.88 -6.92 8.66
CA ILE A 626 12.29 -6.21 7.43
C ILE A 626 12.74 -7.24 6.40
N ALA A 627 12.23 -7.13 5.17
CA ALA A 627 12.59 -8.03 4.05
C ALA A 627 12.50 -9.53 4.38
N ASN A 628 11.54 -9.94 5.23
CA ASN A 628 11.36 -11.31 5.76
C ASN A 628 12.45 -11.80 6.74
N HIS A 629 13.37 -10.93 7.17
CA HIS A 629 14.23 -11.18 8.31
C HIS A 629 13.53 -10.70 9.59
N THR A 630 13.74 -11.39 10.70
CA THR A 630 13.23 -10.98 12.01
C THR A 630 14.39 -10.78 12.97
N SER A 631 14.35 -9.72 13.79
CA SER A 631 15.35 -9.49 14.83
C SER A 631 15.20 -10.46 16.00
N VAL A 632 16.21 -10.49 16.88
CA VAL A 632 16.03 -10.99 18.25
C VAL A 632 14.90 -10.20 18.94
N PRO A 633 13.99 -10.85 19.68
CA PRO A 633 12.94 -10.15 20.40
C PRO A 633 13.48 -9.42 21.65
N PHE A 634 12.83 -8.33 22.04
CA PHE A 634 13.08 -7.61 23.30
C PHE A 634 11.76 -7.34 24.02
N SER A 635 11.81 -7.07 25.32
CA SER A 635 10.62 -6.70 26.11
C SER A 635 10.61 -5.18 26.38
N PRO A 636 9.54 -4.45 25.99
CA PRO A 636 9.46 -3.01 26.19
C PRO A 636 9.00 -2.66 27.61
N ALA A 637 9.78 -1.85 28.34
CA ALA A 637 9.42 -1.40 29.69
C ALA A 637 8.31 -0.33 29.68
N THR A 638 8.20 0.45 28.61
CA THR A 638 7.14 1.46 28.40
C THR A 638 6.34 1.19 27.15
N GLY A 639 5.29 1.98 26.97
CA GLY A 639 4.55 2.12 25.74
C GLY A 639 3.35 1.20 25.62
N VAL A 640 2.48 1.56 24.67
CA VAL A 640 1.38 0.75 24.18
C VAL A 640 1.63 0.39 22.72
N LEU A 641 1.15 -0.77 22.26
CA LEU A 641 1.47 -1.27 20.93
C LEU A 641 0.77 -0.46 19.83
N GLN A 642 1.54 0.16 18.92
CA GLN A 642 1.01 0.85 17.75
C GLN A 642 0.38 -0.14 16.76
N GLY A 643 -0.94 -0.31 16.81
CA GLY A 643 -1.68 -1.27 15.97
C GLY A 643 -2.50 -2.30 16.76
N SER A 644 -2.39 -2.30 18.09
CA SER A 644 -3.39 -2.93 18.98
C SER A 644 -4.71 -2.15 18.95
N VAL A 645 -5.80 -2.87 19.20
CA VAL A 645 -7.17 -2.37 19.23
C VAL A 645 -7.40 -1.49 20.46
N LEU A 646 -6.88 -1.89 21.62
CA LEU A 646 -7.10 -1.17 22.89
C LEU A 646 -6.13 0.00 23.12
N SER A 647 -4.94 0.00 22.50
CA SER A 647 -3.94 1.06 22.69
C SER A 647 -4.48 2.50 22.59
N PRO A 648 -5.38 2.86 21.65
CA PRO A 648 -5.92 4.22 21.57
C PRO A 648 -6.77 4.63 22.78
N HIS A 649 -7.54 3.70 23.36
CA HIS A 649 -8.33 3.93 24.56
C HIS A 649 -7.41 4.06 25.79
N LEU A 650 -6.47 3.13 25.94
CA LEU A 650 -5.49 3.15 27.03
C LEU A 650 -4.62 4.41 27.01
N TYR A 651 -4.21 4.88 25.82
CA TYR A 651 -3.51 6.15 25.68
C TYR A 651 -4.37 7.35 26.10
N SER A 652 -5.66 7.34 25.75
CA SER A 652 -6.58 8.41 26.17
C SER A 652 -6.70 8.49 27.70
N LEU A 653 -6.73 7.33 28.39
CA LEU A 653 -6.71 7.27 29.85
C LEU A 653 -5.39 7.79 30.44
N TYR A 654 -4.26 7.43 29.85
CA TYR A 654 -2.93 7.87 30.28
C TYR A 654 -2.78 9.39 30.32
N ILE A 655 -3.25 10.10 29.28
CA ILE A 655 -3.10 11.56 29.19
C ILE A 655 -4.25 12.34 29.86
N ASN A 656 -5.28 11.65 30.38
CA ASN A 656 -6.56 12.25 30.78
C ASN A 656 -6.48 13.25 31.95
N SER A 657 -5.41 13.21 32.76
CA SER A 657 -5.18 14.17 33.85
C SER A 657 -4.76 15.56 33.38
N LEU A 658 -4.14 15.67 32.20
CA LEU A 658 -3.56 16.91 31.69
C LEU A 658 -4.59 18.05 31.56
N PRO A 659 -5.77 17.87 30.93
CA PRO A 659 -6.73 18.97 30.77
C PRO A 659 -7.18 19.57 32.10
N ALA A 660 -7.43 18.74 33.12
CA ALA A 660 -7.85 19.21 34.44
C ALA A 660 -6.77 20.07 35.12
N LEU A 661 -5.50 19.66 35.03
CA LEU A 661 -4.37 20.42 35.55
C LEU A 661 -4.22 21.77 34.83
N LEU A 662 -4.27 21.75 33.50
CA LEU A 662 -4.19 22.98 32.69
C LEU A 662 -5.33 23.95 33.03
N ARG A 663 -6.56 23.45 33.23
CA ARG A 663 -7.70 24.27 33.68
C ARG A 663 -7.47 24.88 35.05
N SER A 664 -6.96 24.12 36.00
CA SER A 664 -6.74 24.60 37.37
C SER A 664 -5.63 25.65 37.47
N ALA A 665 -4.70 25.67 36.51
CA ALA A 665 -3.57 26.57 36.49
C ALA A 665 -3.94 28.04 36.21
N VAL A 666 -5.08 28.27 35.54
CA VAL A 666 -5.48 29.61 35.08
C VAL A 666 -6.97 29.83 35.27
N SER A 667 -7.33 30.99 35.84
CA SER A 667 -8.72 31.31 36.22
C SER A 667 -9.55 31.97 35.10
N ARG A 668 -8.97 32.18 33.91
CA ARG A 668 -9.64 32.85 32.76
C ARG A 668 -9.82 31.88 31.60
N GLY A 669 -11.07 31.61 31.24
CA GLY A 669 -11.44 30.91 30.00
C GLY A 669 -12.95 30.75 29.87
N THR A 670 -13.40 30.05 28.82
CA THR A 670 -14.82 29.87 28.52
C THR A 670 -15.41 28.75 29.38
N MET A 671 -16.45 29.05 30.15
CA MET A 671 -17.16 28.03 30.95
C MET A 671 -18.14 27.22 30.09
N VAL A 672 -18.10 25.90 30.19
CA VAL A 672 -19.09 24.99 29.61
C VAL A 672 -19.71 24.12 30.69
N SER A 673 -20.96 23.70 30.54
CA SER A 673 -21.69 22.90 31.54
C SER A 673 -22.08 21.53 30.97
N PRO A 674 -21.28 20.48 31.17
CA PRO A 674 -21.63 19.13 30.74
C PRO A 674 -22.77 18.53 31.57
N PRO A 675 -23.66 17.71 30.99
CA PRO A 675 -24.72 17.05 31.75
C PRO A 675 -24.15 16.18 32.88
N GLY A 676 -24.71 16.32 34.08
CA GLY A 676 -24.27 15.55 35.25
C GLY A 676 -22.87 15.89 35.77
N MET A 677 -22.22 16.96 35.27
CA MET A 677 -20.91 17.42 35.75
C MET A 677 -20.94 18.93 36.08
N PRO A 678 -20.06 19.41 36.98
CA PRO A 678 -19.88 20.83 37.22
C PRO A 678 -19.44 21.58 35.95
N SER A 679 -19.73 22.87 35.88
CA SER A 679 -19.21 23.71 34.80
C SER A 679 -17.68 23.71 34.79
N VAL A 680 -17.09 23.52 33.63
CA VAL A 680 -15.64 23.47 33.42
C VAL A 680 -15.20 24.58 32.48
N CYS A 681 -14.10 25.25 32.82
CA CYS A 681 -13.42 26.21 31.95
C CYS A 681 -12.74 25.47 30.79
N VAL A 682 -12.78 25.93 29.55
CA VAL A 682 -12.03 25.33 28.43
C VAL A 682 -10.89 26.24 28.05
N ASN A 683 -9.66 25.77 28.24
CA ASN A 683 -8.42 26.46 27.88
C ASN A 683 -7.44 25.56 27.10
N SER A 684 -7.85 24.31 26.84
CA SER A 684 -7.06 23.31 26.13
C SER A 684 -7.96 22.39 25.31
N LEU A 685 -7.41 21.85 24.23
CA LEU A 685 -8.03 20.88 23.34
C LEU A 685 -7.05 19.77 23.04
N LEU A 686 -7.49 18.52 23.17
CA LEU A 686 -6.67 17.35 22.91
C LEU A 686 -7.30 16.54 21.77
N PHE A 687 -6.47 16.08 20.85
CA PHE A 687 -6.82 15.04 19.91
C PHE A 687 -5.71 14.00 19.91
N ALA A 688 -5.81 13.05 20.84
CA ALA A 688 -4.73 12.14 21.18
C ALA A 688 -3.48 12.90 21.68
N ASP A 689 -2.37 12.85 20.95
CA ASP A 689 -1.09 13.49 21.28
C ASP A 689 -0.97 14.93 20.80
N ASP A 690 -1.82 15.36 19.86
CA ASP A 690 -1.89 16.76 19.42
C ASP A 690 -2.66 17.58 20.47
N VAL A 691 -1.97 18.54 21.12
CA VAL A 691 -2.56 19.40 22.16
C VAL A 691 -2.50 20.86 21.72
N ALA A 692 -3.59 21.59 21.90
CA ALA A 692 -3.64 23.03 21.74
C ALA A 692 -4.05 23.68 23.06
N ILE A 693 -3.24 24.61 23.57
CA ILE A 693 -3.55 25.43 24.74
C ILE A 693 -3.70 26.89 24.32
N PHE A 694 -4.60 27.63 24.95
CA PHE A 694 -4.87 29.02 24.56
C PHE A 694 -5.28 29.90 25.75
N GLY A 695 -4.96 31.19 25.66
CA GLY A 695 -5.28 32.17 26.69
C GLY A 695 -4.50 33.47 26.51
N SER A 696 -4.34 34.23 27.60
CA SER A 696 -3.37 35.33 27.62
C SER A 696 -1.94 34.78 27.53
N ARG A 697 -0.96 35.62 27.20
CA ARG A 697 0.44 35.17 27.10
C ARG A 697 0.96 34.60 28.43
N THR A 698 0.62 35.24 29.54
CA THR A 698 1.01 34.77 30.87
C THR A 698 0.35 33.43 31.19
N ASP A 699 -0.95 33.29 30.88
CA ASP A 699 -1.68 32.04 31.09
C ASP A 699 -1.09 30.88 30.27
N VAL A 700 -0.73 31.14 29.02
CA VAL A 700 -0.10 30.14 28.15
C VAL A 700 1.28 29.74 28.68
N GLN A 701 2.09 30.66 29.20
CA GLN A 701 3.37 30.28 29.81
C GLN A 701 3.16 29.41 31.06
N THR A 702 2.25 29.81 31.96
CA THR A 702 1.93 28.99 33.15
C THR A 702 1.46 27.59 32.75
N MET A 703 0.62 27.48 31.71
CA MET A 703 0.17 26.19 31.19
C MET A 703 1.30 25.38 30.53
N LEU A 704 2.29 26.02 29.89
CA LEU A 704 3.48 25.34 29.36
C LEU A 704 4.34 24.77 30.51
N ASP A 705 4.47 25.50 31.61
CA ASP A 705 5.20 25.05 32.79
C ASP A 705 4.49 23.84 33.43
N VAL A 706 3.17 23.91 33.59
CA VAL A 706 2.35 22.77 34.07
C VAL A 706 2.43 21.57 33.11
N ALA A 707 2.40 21.80 31.80
CA ALA A 707 2.54 20.74 30.81
C ALA A 707 3.93 20.10 30.86
N SER A 708 4.97 20.88 31.14
CA SER A 708 6.33 20.41 31.37
C SER A 708 6.39 19.51 32.61
N ASP A 709 5.90 19.97 33.75
CA ASP A 709 5.90 19.22 35.01
C ASP A 709 5.09 17.91 34.91
N HIS A 710 3.93 17.98 34.27
CA HIS A 710 3.11 16.80 33.99
C HIS A 710 3.87 15.77 33.14
N SER A 711 4.61 16.23 32.12
CA SER A 711 5.42 15.33 31.28
C SER A 711 6.55 14.65 32.07
N PHE A 712 7.20 15.37 33.00
CA PHE A 712 8.21 14.79 33.89
C PHE A 712 7.61 13.75 34.82
N SER A 713 6.43 14.04 35.38
CA SER A 713 5.71 13.13 36.29
C SER A 713 5.29 11.83 35.62
N LEU A 714 4.67 11.91 34.43
CA LEU A 714 4.14 10.72 33.74
C LEU A 714 5.19 9.96 32.91
N GLY A 715 6.36 10.56 32.65
CA GLY A 715 7.45 9.90 31.93
C GLY A 715 7.41 10.02 30.41
N TYR A 716 6.69 11.02 29.86
CA TYR A 716 6.75 11.39 28.44
C TYR A 716 7.46 12.74 28.25
N ARG A 717 7.78 13.13 27.01
CA ARG A 717 8.35 14.46 26.73
C ARG A 717 7.69 15.13 25.53
N TRP A 718 7.51 16.44 25.61
CA TRP A 718 7.15 17.26 24.46
C TRP A 718 8.32 17.35 23.47
N LYS A 719 8.03 17.68 22.21
CA LYS A 719 9.03 17.93 21.17
C LYS A 719 9.01 19.41 20.77
N PRO A 720 9.74 20.30 21.47
CA PRO A 720 9.72 21.75 21.23
C PRO A 720 9.92 22.14 19.76
N SER A 721 10.81 21.45 19.05
CA SER A 721 11.06 21.64 17.60
C SER A 721 9.86 21.43 16.66
N LYS A 722 8.77 20.84 17.16
CA LYS A 722 7.50 20.71 16.43
C LYS A 722 6.35 21.47 17.07
N CYS A 723 6.53 21.94 18.30
CA CYS A 723 5.58 22.84 18.93
C CYS A 723 5.65 24.20 18.22
N ALA A 724 4.57 24.97 18.28
CA ALA A 724 4.52 26.30 17.67
C ALA A 724 3.57 27.22 18.40
N VAL A 725 3.88 28.51 18.40
CA VAL A 725 3.05 29.56 18.99
C VAL A 725 2.42 30.39 17.89
N LEU A 726 1.13 30.65 18.04
CA LEU A 726 0.35 31.50 17.16
C LEU A 726 -0.22 32.67 17.96
N CYS A 727 0.13 33.91 17.58
CA CYS A 727 -0.35 35.12 18.24
C CYS A 727 -0.53 36.27 17.25
N ALA A 728 -1.19 37.36 17.68
CA ALA A 728 -1.29 38.57 16.88
C ALA A 728 0.10 39.16 16.57
N PRO A 729 0.32 39.77 15.39
CA PRO A 729 1.63 40.36 15.05
C PRO A 729 2.11 41.41 16.06
N THR A 730 1.20 42.23 16.57
CA THR A 730 1.47 43.23 17.61
C THR A 730 1.80 42.62 18.97
N ALA A 731 1.46 41.35 19.18
CA ALA A 731 1.77 40.59 20.37
C ALA A 731 3.10 39.83 20.25
N SER A 732 3.85 39.92 19.14
CA SER A 732 5.19 39.34 19.03
C SER A 732 6.20 40.20 19.82
N THR A 733 6.68 39.71 20.97
CA THR A 733 7.48 40.49 21.94
C THR A 733 8.91 39.96 22.11
N ARG A 734 9.75 40.73 22.84
CA ARG A 734 11.15 40.41 23.18
C ARG A 734 11.33 39.15 24.05
N HIS A 735 10.26 38.63 24.66
CA HIS A 735 10.31 37.44 25.54
C HIS A 735 9.54 36.28 24.88
N PRO A 736 10.23 35.32 24.25
CA PRO A 736 9.58 34.16 23.66
C PRO A 736 8.98 33.27 24.75
N LEU A 737 7.82 32.69 24.46
CA LEU A 737 7.28 31.59 25.27
C LEU A 737 8.27 30.42 25.22
N SER A 738 8.45 29.72 26.33
CA SER A 738 9.41 28.63 26.42
C SER A 738 8.80 27.36 26.98
N LEU A 739 9.33 26.21 26.57
CA LEU A 739 8.99 24.89 27.07
C LEU A 739 10.29 24.16 27.39
N TYR A 740 10.45 23.68 28.62
CA TYR A 740 11.74 23.19 29.13
C TYR A 740 12.88 24.23 29.05
N GLY A 741 12.55 25.53 29.15
CA GLY A 741 13.51 26.62 28.95
C GLY A 741 13.92 26.84 27.48
N GLU A 742 13.47 26.01 26.54
CA GLU A 742 13.71 26.21 25.11
C GLU A 742 12.64 27.14 24.51
N PRO A 743 13.02 28.19 23.76
CA PRO A 743 12.06 29.09 23.14
C PRO A 743 11.24 28.39 22.05
N LEU A 744 9.93 28.55 22.08
CA LEU A 744 9.03 28.01 21.08
C LEU A 744 8.96 28.92 19.84
N PRO A 745 8.95 28.37 18.61
CA PRO A 745 8.88 29.17 17.41
C PRO A 745 7.51 29.83 17.28
N VAL A 746 7.50 31.15 17.05
CA VAL A 746 6.29 31.90 16.72
C VAL A 746 6.07 31.83 15.21
N VAL A 747 4.87 31.42 14.79
CA VAL A 747 4.51 31.23 13.38
C VAL A 747 3.29 32.05 13.02
N GLU A 748 3.22 32.52 11.78
CA GLU A 748 2.03 33.21 11.27
C GLU A 748 0.87 32.24 11.01
N GLU A 749 1.20 31.00 10.61
CA GLU A 749 0.26 29.96 10.21
C GLU A 749 0.69 28.59 10.75
N PHE A 750 -0.25 27.85 11.32
CA PHE A 750 -0.02 26.47 11.82
C PHE A 750 -1.12 25.53 11.32
N THR A 751 -0.78 24.30 10.94
CA THR A 751 -1.75 23.29 10.49
C THR A 751 -2.10 22.35 11.64
N TYR A 752 -3.21 22.62 12.33
CA TYR A 752 -3.75 21.79 13.40
C TYR A 752 -4.80 20.82 12.84
N LEU A 753 -4.63 19.50 13.06
CA LEU A 753 -5.55 18.45 12.57
C LEU A 753 -5.84 18.49 11.05
N GLY A 754 -4.86 18.96 10.28
CA GLY A 754 -4.96 19.14 8.84
C GLY A 754 -5.72 20.41 8.41
N MET A 755 -6.00 21.32 9.35
CA MET A 755 -6.67 22.61 9.15
C MET A 755 -5.70 23.76 9.46
N PRO A 756 -5.37 24.62 8.48
CA PRO A 756 -4.60 25.84 8.71
C PRO A 756 -5.30 26.87 9.60
N PHE A 757 -4.57 27.36 10.59
CA PHE A 757 -4.95 28.43 11.51
C PHE A 757 -4.00 29.63 11.36
N ARG A 758 -4.53 30.83 11.59
CA ARG A 758 -3.80 32.05 11.94
C ARG A 758 -4.33 32.57 13.28
N TYR A 759 -3.86 33.74 13.73
CA TYR A 759 -4.24 34.27 15.06
C TYR A 759 -5.73 34.60 15.19
N LYS A 760 -6.45 34.72 14.06
CA LYS A 760 -7.91 34.85 14.00
C LYS A 760 -8.63 33.52 13.74
N GLY A 761 -8.00 32.38 14.05
CA GLY A 761 -8.58 31.06 13.83
C GLY A 761 -8.36 30.50 12.41
N LEU A 762 -9.27 29.62 11.97
CA LEU A 762 -9.24 28.95 10.66
C LEU A 762 -8.99 29.91 9.48
N TYR A 763 -7.99 29.57 8.66
CA TYR A 763 -7.53 30.37 7.54
C TYR A 763 -7.89 29.73 6.18
N ALA A 764 -8.97 30.20 5.56
CA ALA A 764 -9.50 29.64 4.32
C ALA A 764 -8.52 29.59 3.14
N PRO A 765 -7.74 30.65 2.81
CA PRO A 765 -6.75 30.56 1.74
C PRO A 765 -5.67 29.48 2.00
N GLY A 766 -5.23 29.31 3.25
CA GLY A 766 -4.29 28.25 3.63
C GLY A 766 -4.90 26.85 3.41
N ILE A 767 -6.17 26.65 3.77
CA ILE A 767 -6.91 25.41 3.51
C ILE A 767 -6.90 25.11 2.00
N LEU A 768 -7.24 26.10 1.16
CA LEU A 768 -7.26 25.93 -0.30
C LEU A 768 -5.89 25.57 -0.87
N ASN A 769 -4.83 26.25 -0.44
CA ASN A 769 -3.46 25.97 -0.89
C ASN A 769 -3.02 24.55 -0.51
N LEU A 770 -3.30 24.15 0.73
CA LEU A 770 -3.01 22.79 1.23
C LEU A 770 -3.77 21.73 0.42
N ARG A 771 -5.05 21.97 0.11
CA ARG A 771 -5.88 21.04 -0.69
C ARG A 771 -5.41 20.98 -2.14
N ALA A 772 -5.05 22.12 -2.73
CA ALA A 772 -4.57 22.21 -4.11
C ALA A 772 -3.32 21.36 -4.33
N SER A 773 -2.30 21.51 -3.49
CA SER A 773 -1.05 20.74 -3.60
C SER A 773 -1.29 19.23 -3.55
N GLY A 774 -2.07 18.76 -2.58
CA GLY A 774 -2.38 17.34 -2.43
C GLY A 774 -3.24 16.77 -3.58
N ALA A 775 -4.21 17.55 -4.06
CA ALA A 775 -5.09 17.16 -5.17
C ALA A 775 -4.33 17.11 -6.50
N ILE A 776 -3.50 18.11 -6.81
CA ILE A 776 -2.70 18.15 -8.05
C ILE A 776 -1.73 16.98 -8.10
N LYS A 777 -0.99 16.70 -7.01
CA LYS A 777 -0.06 15.55 -6.95
C LYS A 777 -0.78 14.23 -7.19
N THR A 778 -1.93 14.04 -6.56
CA THR A 778 -2.74 12.83 -6.72
C THR A 778 -3.30 12.72 -8.14
N MET A 779 -3.75 13.84 -8.72
CA MET A 779 -4.29 13.87 -10.08
C MET A 779 -3.20 13.60 -11.13
N ALA A 780 -2.00 14.13 -10.95
CA ALA A 780 -0.85 13.84 -11.82
C ALA A 780 -0.49 12.35 -11.78
N LEU A 781 -0.47 11.74 -10.58
CA LEU A 781 -0.28 10.30 -10.44
C LEU A 781 -1.38 9.53 -11.18
N LEU A 782 -2.65 9.85 -10.96
CA LEU A 782 -3.77 9.19 -11.63
C LEU A 782 -3.70 9.36 -13.16
N ASN A 783 -3.31 10.55 -13.63
CA ASN A 783 -3.10 10.83 -15.03
C ASN A 783 -2.03 9.91 -15.64
N SER A 784 -0.91 9.69 -14.94
CA SER A 784 0.17 8.77 -15.35
C SER A 784 -0.24 7.28 -15.38
N VAL A 785 -1.39 6.94 -14.81
CA VAL A 785 -1.91 5.57 -14.73
C VAL A 785 -3.03 5.35 -15.76
N GLY A 786 -3.54 6.41 -16.38
CA GLY A 786 -4.59 6.32 -17.39
C GLY A 786 -5.81 7.18 -17.11
N VAL A 787 -5.87 7.98 -16.04
CA VAL A 787 -6.93 8.98 -15.84
C VAL A 787 -6.66 10.20 -16.72
N ASN A 788 -6.74 9.97 -18.03
CA ASN A 788 -6.45 10.92 -19.09
C ASN A 788 -7.20 10.55 -20.37
N ARG A 789 -7.21 11.46 -21.35
CA ARG A 789 -7.97 11.31 -22.61
C ARG A 789 -7.63 10.05 -23.42
N ASN A 790 -6.42 9.51 -23.27
CA ASN A 790 -5.93 8.35 -24.03
C ASN A 790 -6.06 7.04 -23.22
N GLY A 791 -6.37 7.14 -21.93
CA GLY A 791 -6.46 6.02 -21.00
C GLY A 791 -7.90 5.54 -20.79
N PHE A 792 -8.39 5.65 -19.56
CA PHE A 792 -9.72 5.19 -19.18
C PHE A 792 -10.84 5.99 -19.84
N SER A 793 -12.05 5.44 -19.92
CA SER A 793 -13.21 6.22 -20.38
C SER A 793 -13.45 7.45 -19.50
N LEU A 794 -14.13 8.43 -20.08
CA LEU A 794 -14.52 9.65 -19.36
C LEU A 794 -15.34 9.34 -18.10
N LEU A 795 -16.22 8.34 -18.16
CA LEU A 795 -17.01 7.87 -17.03
C LEU A 795 -16.14 7.32 -15.90
N LEU A 796 -15.22 6.40 -16.22
CA LEU A 796 -14.31 5.84 -15.23
C LEU A 796 -13.40 6.92 -14.64
N CYS A 797 -12.89 7.84 -15.47
CA CYS A 797 -12.10 8.98 -15.01
C CYS A 797 -12.87 9.83 -13.99
N ALA A 798 -14.12 10.16 -14.28
CA ALA A 798 -14.97 10.92 -13.37
C ALA A 798 -15.27 10.17 -12.06
N ARG A 799 -15.50 8.86 -12.12
CA ARG A 799 -15.68 8.04 -10.90
C ARG A 799 -14.41 8.01 -10.06
N LEU A 800 -13.24 7.82 -10.68
CA LEU A 800 -11.94 7.87 -9.99
C LEU A 800 -11.66 9.27 -9.41
N TYR A 801 -12.01 10.34 -10.12
CA TYR A 801 -11.93 11.71 -9.61
C TYR A 801 -12.79 11.88 -8.34
N LYS A 802 -14.07 11.47 -8.40
CA LYS A 802 -15.01 11.53 -7.26
C LYS A 802 -14.54 10.71 -6.05
N SER A 803 -13.79 9.62 -6.27
CA SER A 803 -13.29 8.73 -5.21
C SER A 803 -11.94 9.12 -4.61
N PHE A 804 -11.02 9.69 -5.40
CA PHE A 804 -9.63 9.94 -4.96
C PHE A 804 -9.25 11.41 -4.86
N ILE A 805 -9.85 12.28 -5.68
CA ILE A 805 -9.51 13.70 -5.76
C ILE A 805 -10.50 14.54 -4.97
N ARG A 806 -11.80 14.34 -5.18
CA ARG A 806 -12.85 15.12 -4.52
C ARG A 806 -12.75 15.11 -2.98
N PRO A 807 -12.52 13.98 -2.28
CA PRO A 807 -12.35 13.99 -0.82
C PRO A 807 -11.16 14.83 -0.35
N LYS A 808 -10.09 14.95 -1.15
CA LYS A 808 -8.94 15.80 -0.82
C LYS A 808 -9.26 17.29 -0.95
N LEU A 809 -10.11 17.66 -1.91
CA LEU A 809 -10.59 19.03 -2.05
C LEU A 809 -11.61 19.39 -0.97
N GLU A 810 -12.43 18.43 -0.55
CA GLU A 810 -13.56 18.65 0.35
C GLU A 810 -13.20 18.68 1.85
N TYR A 811 -12.07 18.09 2.26
CA TYR A 811 -11.69 18.03 3.68
C TYR A 811 -11.54 19.44 4.28
N GLY A 812 -12.32 19.73 5.32
CA GLY A 812 -12.33 21.03 6.01
C GLY A 812 -13.32 22.06 5.45
N LEU A 813 -13.90 21.86 4.25
CA LEU A 813 -14.82 22.84 3.66
C LEU A 813 -16.07 23.06 4.51
N ALA A 814 -16.59 22.01 5.15
CA ALA A 814 -17.82 22.06 5.95
C ALA A 814 -17.76 23.04 7.15
N ILE A 815 -16.57 23.38 7.63
CA ILE A 815 -16.35 24.28 8.79
C ILE A 815 -15.63 25.59 8.41
N SER A 816 -15.42 25.82 7.11
CA SER A 816 -14.66 26.96 6.60
C SER A 816 -15.57 28.08 6.09
N HIS A 817 -15.23 29.33 6.39
CA HIS A 817 -15.83 30.47 5.71
C HIS A 817 -15.11 30.75 4.40
N LEU A 818 -15.78 30.59 3.26
CA LEU A 818 -15.21 30.84 1.94
C LEU A 818 -15.81 32.12 1.34
N SER A 819 -14.95 33.05 0.95
CA SER A 819 -15.36 34.22 0.17
C SER A 819 -15.72 33.85 -1.28
N PHE A 820 -16.33 34.78 -2.01
CA PHE A 820 -16.56 34.61 -3.45
C PHE A 820 -15.25 34.32 -4.22
N ARG A 821 -14.15 34.97 -3.82
CA ARG A 821 -12.82 34.74 -4.42
C ARG A 821 -12.32 33.32 -4.16
N ASP A 822 -12.55 32.80 -2.96
CA ASP A 822 -12.18 31.44 -2.56
C ASP A 822 -12.94 30.39 -3.38
N PHE A 823 -14.26 30.57 -3.56
CA PHE A 823 -15.06 29.71 -4.44
C PHE A 823 -14.56 29.73 -5.88
N LYS A 824 -14.24 30.93 -6.42
CA LYS A 824 -13.69 31.06 -7.77
C LYS A 824 -12.36 30.32 -7.92
N ALA A 825 -11.48 30.41 -6.92
CA ALA A 825 -10.20 29.68 -6.90
C ALA A 825 -10.40 28.16 -6.82
N LEU A 826 -11.32 27.71 -5.99
CA LEU A 826 -11.64 26.29 -5.81
C LEU A 826 -12.29 25.67 -7.05
N ASP A 827 -13.20 26.39 -7.71
CA ASP A 827 -13.77 25.98 -8.99
C ASP A 827 -12.73 26.01 -10.12
N ALA A 828 -11.84 27.01 -10.16
CA ALA A 828 -10.74 27.04 -11.13
C ALA A 828 -9.79 25.83 -10.95
N LEU A 829 -9.51 25.45 -9.71
CA LEU A 829 -8.76 24.24 -9.39
C LEU A 829 -9.50 22.98 -9.84
N GLN A 830 -10.79 22.83 -9.54
CA GLN A 830 -11.61 21.72 -10.03
C GLN A 830 -11.56 21.64 -11.56
N ASN A 831 -11.74 22.77 -12.24
CA ASN A 831 -11.73 22.87 -13.69
C ASN A 831 -10.38 22.46 -14.28
N ARG A 832 -9.26 22.87 -13.66
CA ARG A 832 -7.91 22.42 -14.03
C ARG A 832 -7.78 20.90 -13.90
N LEU A 833 -8.19 20.33 -12.77
CA LEU A 833 -8.06 18.89 -12.49
C LEU A 833 -8.95 18.05 -13.43
N VAL A 834 -10.16 18.52 -13.73
CA VAL A 834 -11.05 17.92 -14.74
C VAL A 834 -10.43 18.03 -16.12
N GLY A 835 -9.92 19.22 -16.47
CA GLY A 835 -9.21 19.46 -17.73
C GLY A 835 -8.02 18.53 -17.95
N MET A 836 -7.32 18.10 -16.89
CA MET A 836 -6.23 17.12 -16.99
C MET A 836 -6.69 15.75 -17.50
N PHE A 837 -7.87 15.26 -17.10
CA PHE A 837 -8.35 13.96 -17.57
C PHE A 837 -9.20 14.03 -18.83
N VAL A 838 -9.88 15.16 -19.05
CA VAL A 838 -10.59 15.43 -20.30
C VAL A 838 -9.57 15.69 -21.42
N GLY A 839 -8.49 16.40 -21.13
CA GLY A 839 -7.47 16.82 -22.10
C GLY A 839 -7.88 18.03 -22.95
N SER A 840 -8.74 18.90 -22.42
CA SER A 840 -9.20 20.16 -23.04
C SER A 840 -9.79 21.12 -22.01
N THR A 841 -10.08 22.36 -22.42
CA THR A 841 -10.76 23.40 -21.59
C THR A 841 -12.28 23.23 -21.50
N TRP A 842 -12.86 22.25 -22.20
CA TRP A 842 -14.30 21.90 -22.15
C TRP A 842 -14.73 21.20 -20.85
N TYR A 843 -14.21 21.65 -19.71
CA TYR A 843 -14.49 21.05 -18.41
C TYR A 843 -15.95 21.22 -17.98
N ASN A 844 -16.64 22.30 -18.36
CA ASN A 844 -18.05 22.51 -17.98
C ASN A 844 -18.96 21.44 -18.58
N VAL A 845 -18.80 21.17 -19.88
CA VAL A 845 -19.53 20.10 -20.57
C VAL A 845 -19.15 18.74 -19.98
N ALA A 846 -17.86 18.48 -19.76
CA ALA A 846 -17.43 17.21 -19.16
C ALA A 846 -18.00 17.00 -17.74
N LYS A 847 -18.02 18.05 -16.91
CA LYS A 847 -18.62 18.02 -15.57
C LYS A 847 -20.11 17.71 -15.65
N HIS A 848 -20.82 18.33 -16.58
CA HIS A 848 -22.24 18.09 -16.84
C HIS A 848 -22.50 16.63 -17.24
N LEU A 849 -21.84 16.15 -18.30
CA LEU A 849 -21.97 14.77 -18.80
C LEU A 849 -21.66 13.71 -17.72
N THR A 850 -20.76 14.03 -16.79
CA THR A 850 -20.28 13.08 -15.77
C THR A 850 -20.88 13.29 -14.39
N CYS A 851 -21.83 14.22 -14.25
CA CYS A 851 -22.45 14.57 -12.98
C CYS A 851 -21.42 14.99 -11.91
N ILE A 852 -20.49 15.87 -12.26
CA ILE A 852 -19.56 16.49 -11.31
C ILE A 852 -20.10 17.90 -10.99
N PRO A 853 -20.67 18.13 -9.80
CA PRO A 853 -21.17 19.45 -9.42
C PRO A 853 -20.04 20.45 -9.18
N SER A 854 -20.39 21.74 -9.14
CA SER A 854 -19.47 22.81 -8.73
C SER A 854 -19.01 22.63 -7.28
N MET A 855 -17.87 23.23 -6.94
CA MET A 855 -17.38 23.16 -5.56
C MET A 855 -18.24 23.98 -4.60
N LYS A 856 -18.95 25.02 -5.08
CA LYS A 856 -19.95 25.75 -4.30
C LYS A 856 -21.14 24.86 -3.92
N HIS A 857 -21.67 24.07 -4.86
CA HIS A 857 -22.73 23.11 -4.57
C HIS A 857 -22.25 22.08 -3.52
N ARG A 858 -21.04 21.54 -3.69
CA ARG A 858 -20.46 20.58 -2.73
C ARG A 858 -20.28 21.19 -1.35
N TYR A 859 -19.80 22.42 -1.26
CA TYR A 859 -19.71 23.15 0.01
C TYR A 859 -21.07 23.22 0.71
N ASN A 860 -22.13 23.65 0.03
CA ASN A 860 -23.48 23.73 0.63
C ASN A 860 -23.94 22.36 1.15
N VAL A 861 -23.78 21.28 0.36
CA VAL A 861 -24.13 19.91 0.80
C VAL A 861 -23.32 19.47 2.01
N LEU A 862 -22.02 19.75 2.04
CA LEU A 862 -21.14 19.33 3.14
C LEU A 862 -21.47 20.08 4.43
N THR A 863 -21.68 21.39 4.36
CA THR A 863 -22.07 22.20 5.52
C THR A 863 -23.45 21.79 6.03
N THR A 864 -24.43 21.55 5.15
CA THR A 864 -25.77 21.05 5.54
C THR A 864 -25.66 19.69 6.24
N ARG A 865 -24.88 18.74 5.70
CA ARG A 865 -24.68 17.43 6.34
C ARG A 865 -23.97 17.53 7.67
N TYR A 866 -23.01 18.43 7.80
CA TYR A 866 -22.28 18.64 9.04
C TYR A 866 -23.19 19.25 10.12
N ALA A 867 -24.04 20.21 9.75
CA ALA A 867 -25.07 20.78 10.62
C ALA A 867 -26.05 19.72 11.15
N LEU A 868 -26.66 18.94 10.25
CA LEU A 868 -27.57 17.86 10.63
C LEU A 868 -26.89 16.80 11.50
N ARG A 869 -25.61 16.50 11.25
CA ARG A 869 -24.83 15.63 12.14
C ARG A 869 -24.66 16.24 13.53
N ALA A 870 -24.37 17.54 13.62
CA ALA A 870 -24.12 18.20 14.89
C ALA A 870 -25.29 18.08 15.87
N ASP A 871 -26.53 18.04 15.36
CA ASP A 871 -27.75 17.84 16.16
C ASP A 871 -27.93 16.40 16.66
N THR A 872 -27.18 15.44 16.12
CA THR A 872 -27.19 14.03 16.52
C THR A 872 -26.01 13.65 17.43
N LEU A 873 -25.16 14.61 17.78
CA LEU A 873 -24.00 14.36 18.62
C LEU A 873 -24.41 14.17 20.09
N PRO A 874 -23.68 13.34 20.86
CA PRO A 874 -23.90 13.19 22.29
C PRO A 874 -23.79 14.53 23.04
N ASP A 875 -24.56 14.70 24.11
CA ASP A 875 -24.55 15.92 24.93
C ASP A 875 -23.19 16.19 25.59
N ASP A 876 -22.37 15.16 25.83
CA ASP A 876 -21.01 15.27 26.38
C ASP A 876 -19.94 15.59 25.30
N CYS A 877 -20.36 15.83 24.06
CA CYS A 877 -19.46 16.26 22.99
C CYS A 877 -19.14 17.75 23.15
N LEU A 878 -17.85 18.11 23.15
CA LEU A 878 -17.43 19.50 23.33
C LEU A 878 -18.07 20.46 22.33
N LEU A 879 -18.28 20.04 21.08
CA LEU A 879 -18.97 20.87 20.08
C LEU A 879 -20.39 21.22 20.51
N VAL A 880 -21.13 20.27 21.09
CA VAL A 880 -22.50 20.49 21.60
C VAL A 880 -22.48 21.40 22.81
N LEU A 881 -21.57 21.16 23.75
CA LEU A 881 -21.41 21.97 24.95
C LEU A 881 -21.09 23.43 24.63
N LEU A 882 -20.15 23.67 23.72
CA LEU A 882 -19.78 25.00 23.28
C LEU A 882 -20.93 25.66 22.52
N ARG A 883 -21.62 24.93 21.65
CA ARG A 883 -22.74 25.51 20.88
C ARG A 883 -23.87 26.04 21.77
N ARG A 884 -24.08 25.44 22.95
CA ARG A 884 -25.04 25.93 23.96
C ARG A 884 -24.51 27.10 24.80
N GLY A 885 -23.20 27.19 25.01
CA GLY A 885 -22.58 28.13 25.95
C GLY A 885 -21.89 29.36 25.33
N LEU A 886 -21.63 29.36 24.02
CA LEU A 886 -20.89 30.43 23.36
C LEU A 886 -21.80 31.54 22.83
N LEU A 887 -21.30 32.79 22.92
CA LEU A 887 -21.91 33.96 22.25
C LEU A 887 -21.72 33.91 20.73
N TYR A 888 -20.71 33.16 20.28
CA TYR A 888 -20.36 32.97 18.88
C TYR A 888 -20.26 31.47 18.56
N THR A 889 -21.10 31.03 17.62
CA THR A 889 -20.96 29.71 17.00
C THR A 889 -20.85 29.91 15.50
N ARG A 890 -19.70 29.54 14.93
CA ARG A 890 -19.49 29.66 13.49
C ARG A 890 -20.50 28.81 12.71
N LEU A 891 -20.83 27.64 13.25
CA LEU A 891 -21.76 26.70 12.63
C LEU A 891 -23.15 27.31 12.42
N ASP A 892 -23.75 27.91 13.45
CA ASP A 892 -25.12 28.43 13.38
C ASP A 892 -25.23 29.62 12.44
N ARG A 893 -24.23 30.52 12.46
CA ARG A 893 -24.18 31.64 11.51
C ARG A 893 -24.19 31.17 10.05
N PHE A 894 -23.52 30.07 9.74
CA PHE A 894 -23.41 29.56 8.37
C PHE A 894 -24.58 28.68 7.95
N ILE A 895 -25.21 27.98 8.89
CA ILE A 895 -26.47 27.26 8.67
C ILE A 895 -27.54 28.24 8.16
N CYS A 896 -27.71 29.39 8.83
CA CYS A 896 -28.69 30.40 8.45
C CYS A 896 -28.43 31.06 7.09
N GLN A 897 -27.22 30.93 6.53
CA GLN A 897 -26.84 31.50 5.23
C GLN A 897 -26.74 30.45 4.12
N ASN A 898 -26.88 29.17 4.44
CA ASN A 898 -26.76 28.09 3.48
C ASN A 898 -28.11 27.89 2.76
N PRO A 899 -28.22 28.24 1.47
CA PRO A 899 -29.50 28.18 0.75
C PRO A 899 -30.09 26.77 0.69
N LEU A 900 -29.26 25.72 0.75
CA LEU A 900 -29.75 24.34 0.76
C LEU A 900 -30.29 23.92 2.13
N TYR A 901 -29.69 24.43 3.22
CA TYR A 901 -30.21 24.16 4.55
C TYR A 901 -31.58 24.84 4.75
N LEU A 902 -31.72 26.07 4.27
CA LEU A 902 -32.97 26.85 4.35
C LEU A 902 -34.14 26.23 3.58
N THR A 903 -33.87 25.31 2.64
CA THR A 903 -34.93 24.57 1.92
C THR A 903 -35.38 23.29 2.62
N LEU A 904 -34.74 22.91 3.74
CA LEU A 904 -35.15 21.72 4.49
C LEU A 904 -36.46 21.98 5.25
N SER A 905 -37.32 20.97 5.27
CA SER A 905 -38.51 20.94 6.13
C SER A 905 -38.11 20.89 7.60
N ASP A 906 -39.00 21.34 8.49
CA ASP A 906 -38.85 21.20 9.94
C ASP A 906 -39.92 20.23 10.47
N PRO A 907 -39.55 19.04 11.01
CA PRO A 907 -38.19 18.51 11.13
C PRO A 907 -37.60 18.03 9.79
N PRO A 908 -36.26 17.98 9.66
CA PRO A 908 -35.61 17.54 8.44
C PRO A 908 -35.83 16.04 8.19
N PRO A 909 -35.85 15.58 6.92
CA PRO A 909 -35.99 14.16 6.63
C PRO A 909 -34.74 13.41 7.10
N PHE A 910 -34.89 12.54 8.10
CA PHE A 910 -33.78 11.77 8.67
C PHE A 910 -33.32 10.60 7.79
N THR A 911 -34.06 10.26 6.72
CA THR A 911 -33.67 9.17 5.82
C THR A 911 -32.60 9.63 4.83
N THR A 912 -31.60 8.78 4.59
CA THR A 912 -30.55 9.08 3.60
C THR A 912 -31.13 9.27 2.19
N ALA A 913 -32.22 8.56 1.86
CA ALA A 913 -32.93 8.71 0.60
C ALA A 913 -33.56 10.10 0.47
N GLY A 914 -34.32 10.55 1.48
CA GLY A 914 -34.96 11.87 1.46
C GLY A 914 -33.96 13.02 1.34
N LEU A 915 -32.84 12.97 2.08
CA LEU A 915 -31.79 13.98 1.93
C LEU A 915 -31.14 13.95 0.55
N THR A 916 -30.99 12.77 -0.07
CA THR A 916 -30.41 12.66 -1.40
C THR A 916 -31.31 13.29 -2.45
N GLU A 917 -32.61 13.06 -2.38
CA GLU A 917 -33.59 13.67 -3.29
C GLU A 917 -33.60 15.20 -3.20
N ILE A 918 -33.54 15.76 -1.98
CA ILE A 918 -33.46 17.21 -1.78
C ILE A 918 -32.15 17.77 -2.36
N PHE A 919 -31.02 17.12 -2.11
CA PHE A 919 -29.73 17.57 -2.63
C PHE A 919 -29.66 17.51 -4.16
N ASP A 920 -30.25 16.47 -4.76
CA ASP A 920 -30.32 16.32 -6.21
C ASP A 920 -31.28 17.34 -6.84
N SER A 921 -32.42 17.62 -6.21
CA SER A 921 -33.36 18.68 -6.63
C SER A 921 -32.71 20.06 -6.59
N TYR A 922 -32.03 20.38 -5.49
CA TYR A 922 -31.27 21.63 -5.36
C TYR A 922 -30.16 21.75 -6.41
N TRP A 923 -29.49 20.65 -6.75
CA TRP A 923 -28.52 20.66 -7.83
C TRP A 923 -29.17 20.90 -9.19
N GLN A 924 -30.29 20.23 -9.47
CA GLN A 924 -31.02 20.37 -10.72
C GLN A 924 -31.44 21.82 -10.94
N ASP A 925 -32.01 22.47 -9.93
CA ASP A 925 -32.36 23.90 -9.99
C ASP A 925 -31.16 24.82 -10.30
N GLN A 926 -29.98 24.54 -9.73
CA GLN A 926 -28.77 25.31 -10.06
C GLN A 926 -28.35 25.14 -11.52
N VAL A 927 -28.49 23.93 -12.06
CA VAL A 927 -28.17 23.62 -13.45
C VAL A 927 -29.19 24.26 -14.39
N ASP A 928 -30.47 24.22 -14.05
CA ASP A 928 -31.53 24.84 -14.83
C ASP A 928 -31.31 26.36 -14.93
N ARG A 929 -30.93 27.01 -13.82
CA ARG A 929 -30.54 28.43 -13.81
C ARG A 929 -29.29 28.71 -14.67
N GLN A 930 -28.31 27.82 -14.63
CA GLN A 930 -27.11 27.94 -15.47
C GLN A 930 -27.46 27.83 -16.96
N LEU A 931 -28.31 26.87 -17.33
CA LEU A 931 -28.76 26.65 -18.70
C LEU A 931 -29.64 27.82 -19.20
N ALA A 932 -30.51 28.36 -18.36
CA ALA A 932 -31.32 29.55 -18.66
C ALA A 932 -30.43 30.78 -18.92
N THR A 933 -29.40 31.00 -18.10
CA THR A 933 -28.43 32.09 -18.30
C THR A 933 -27.63 31.91 -19.59
N ALA A 934 -27.21 30.69 -19.89
CA ALA A 934 -26.53 30.36 -21.15
C ALA A 934 -27.44 30.60 -22.37
N ALA A 935 -28.74 30.31 -22.25
CA ALA A 935 -29.72 30.59 -23.29
C ALA A 935 -29.89 32.09 -23.55
N ALA A 936 -29.99 32.89 -22.50
CA ALA A 936 -30.16 34.35 -22.59
C ALA A 936 -28.92 35.08 -23.14
N THR A 937 -27.71 34.62 -22.81
CA THR A 937 -26.45 35.29 -23.18
C THR A 937 -25.84 34.79 -24.49
N GLY A 938 -26.36 33.70 -25.07
CA GLY A 938 -25.72 33.00 -26.20
C GLY A 938 -24.41 32.27 -25.84
N ALA A 939 -23.98 32.32 -24.58
CA ALA A 939 -22.76 31.67 -24.12
C ALA A 939 -22.97 30.16 -23.87
N GLN A 940 -21.87 29.40 -23.78
CA GLN A 940 -21.88 27.96 -23.44
C GLN A 940 -22.76 27.08 -24.35
N THR A 941 -22.74 27.33 -25.67
CA THR A 941 -23.52 26.60 -26.69
C THR A 941 -23.44 25.07 -26.54
N LEU A 942 -22.24 24.52 -26.26
CA LEU A 942 -22.05 23.08 -26.06
C LEU A 942 -22.72 22.54 -24.79
N LEU A 943 -22.84 23.34 -23.74
CA LEU A 943 -23.54 22.94 -22.52
C LEU A 943 -25.04 22.87 -22.78
N ARG A 944 -25.59 23.86 -23.51
CA ARG A 944 -27.01 23.89 -23.93
C ARG A 944 -27.40 22.72 -24.82
N ALA A 945 -26.45 22.20 -25.60
CA ALA A 945 -26.67 21.02 -26.43
C ALA A 945 -26.90 19.75 -25.60
N CYS A 946 -26.38 19.68 -24.37
CA CYS A 946 -26.49 18.50 -23.50
C CYS A 946 -27.90 18.35 -22.91
N ARG A 947 -28.21 17.16 -22.38
CA ARG A 947 -29.46 16.94 -21.63
C ARG A 947 -29.54 17.88 -20.43
N PRO A 948 -30.72 18.43 -20.06
CA PRO A 948 -30.82 19.31 -18.90
C PRO A 948 -30.64 18.58 -17.56
N SER A 949 -30.99 17.30 -17.48
CA SER A 949 -30.92 16.55 -16.22
C SER A 949 -29.49 16.23 -15.77
N VAL A 950 -29.23 16.35 -14.46
CA VAL A 950 -27.96 15.96 -13.81
C VAL A 950 -28.09 14.84 -12.80
N SER A 951 -29.27 14.22 -12.71
CA SER A 951 -29.52 13.07 -11.83
C SER A 951 -28.64 11.86 -12.14
N ARG A 952 -28.23 11.69 -13.41
CA ARG A 952 -27.40 10.58 -13.88
C ARG A 952 -26.44 11.04 -14.98
N PRO A 953 -25.27 10.38 -15.13
CA PRO A 953 -24.36 10.67 -16.24
C PRO A 953 -25.08 10.59 -17.59
N ASP A 954 -24.58 11.29 -18.61
CA ASP A 954 -25.17 11.25 -19.95
C ASP A 954 -25.11 9.82 -20.53
N PRO A 955 -26.20 9.29 -21.12
CA PRO A 955 -26.25 7.93 -21.66
C PRO A 955 -25.12 7.56 -22.62
N ILE A 956 -24.59 8.52 -23.38
CA ILE A 956 -23.47 8.27 -24.29
C ILE A 956 -22.24 7.67 -23.58
N LEU A 957 -22.14 7.83 -22.26
CA LEU A 957 -21.01 7.36 -21.47
C LEU A 957 -21.09 5.88 -21.08
N TYR A 958 -22.28 5.27 -21.05
CA TYR A 958 -22.48 3.90 -20.54
C TYR A 958 -23.35 3.00 -21.40
N LEU A 959 -24.04 3.51 -22.43
CA LEU A 959 -24.80 2.67 -23.34
C LEU A 959 -23.89 1.60 -24.01
N PRO A 960 -24.43 0.41 -24.37
CA PRO A 960 -23.64 -0.73 -24.82
C PRO A 960 -23.13 -0.52 -26.25
N ILE A 961 -21.92 0.05 -26.37
CA ILE A 961 -21.33 0.49 -27.64
C ILE A 961 -19.81 0.29 -27.63
N GLY A 962 -19.22 0.22 -28.84
CA GLY A 962 -17.77 0.15 -29.03
C GLY A 962 -17.03 1.38 -28.49
N ARG A 963 -15.77 1.21 -28.09
CA ARG A 963 -14.96 2.32 -27.54
C ARG A 963 -14.74 3.44 -28.57
N SER A 964 -14.61 3.10 -29.85
CA SER A 964 -14.46 4.04 -30.96
C SER A 964 -15.73 4.85 -31.20
N ALA A 965 -16.89 4.19 -31.32
CA ALA A 965 -18.19 4.86 -31.37
C ALA A 965 -18.42 5.78 -30.15
N ARG A 966 -18.15 5.30 -28.93
CA ARG A 966 -18.26 6.11 -27.71
C ARG A 966 -17.38 7.35 -27.76
N SER A 967 -16.15 7.20 -28.24
CA SER A 967 -15.22 8.32 -28.42
C SER A 967 -15.79 9.38 -29.36
N ARG A 968 -16.42 8.99 -30.47
CA ARG A 968 -17.07 9.93 -31.41
C ARG A 968 -18.22 10.70 -30.76
N LEU A 969 -19.13 10.04 -30.05
CA LEU A 969 -20.23 10.70 -29.31
C LEU A 969 -19.72 11.71 -28.29
N VAL A 970 -18.71 11.32 -27.50
CA VAL A 970 -18.10 12.20 -26.50
C VAL A 970 -17.37 13.37 -27.16
N ARG A 971 -16.63 13.14 -28.25
CA ARG A 971 -15.96 14.21 -29.02
C ARG A 971 -16.95 15.19 -29.61
N TRP A 972 -18.11 14.72 -30.09
CA TRP A 972 -19.19 15.57 -30.55
C TRP A 972 -19.72 16.49 -29.44
N ARG A 973 -20.06 15.95 -28.27
CA ARG A 973 -20.50 16.76 -27.12
C ARG A 973 -19.46 17.78 -26.66
N LEU A 974 -18.20 17.37 -26.64
CA LEU A 974 -17.07 18.24 -26.26
C LEU A 974 -16.66 19.23 -27.37
N GLY A 975 -17.39 19.30 -28.50
CA GLY A 975 -17.11 20.23 -29.59
C GLY A 975 -15.77 20.00 -30.30
N ARG A 976 -15.21 18.78 -30.24
CA ARG A 976 -13.86 18.49 -30.74
C ARG A 976 -13.76 18.36 -32.25
N PHE A 977 -14.86 18.04 -32.93
CA PHE A 977 -14.89 18.00 -34.40
C PHE A 977 -14.86 19.39 -35.03
N THR A 978 -15.23 20.43 -34.29
CA THR A 978 -15.47 21.79 -34.82
C THR A 978 -14.53 22.82 -34.22
N ASN A 979 -13.51 22.37 -33.48
CA ASN A 979 -12.49 23.22 -32.86
C ASN A 979 -11.16 23.15 -33.62
N MET A 980 -11.15 22.53 -34.79
CA MET A 980 -9.99 22.43 -35.67
C MET A 980 -10.15 23.55 -36.71
N ARG A 981 -9.11 24.37 -36.92
CA ARG A 981 -9.09 25.41 -37.96
C ARG A 981 -8.87 24.78 -39.34
N GLU A 982 -9.69 23.78 -39.65
CA GLU A 982 -9.64 23.02 -40.88
C GLU A 982 -10.82 23.45 -41.75
N GLU A 983 -10.56 23.61 -43.05
CA GLU A 983 -11.58 23.90 -44.05
C GLU A 983 -12.19 22.58 -44.55
N CYS A 984 -13.51 22.54 -44.74
CA CYS A 984 -14.12 21.40 -45.42
C CYS A 984 -13.69 21.43 -46.89
N PRO A 985 -13.39 20.29 -47.53
CA PRO A 985 -13.24 20.21 -48.99
C PRO A 985 -14.44 20.75 -49.78
N CYS A 986 -15.60 20.87 -49.13
CA CYS A 986 -16.86 21.36 -49.67
C CYS A 986 -17.08 22.88 -49.54
N THR A 987 -16.20 23.60 -48.84
CA THR A 987 -16.27 25.05 -48.61
C THR A 987 -14.98 25.71 -49.08
N THR A 988 -15.07 26.93 -49.60
CA THR A 988 -13.89 27.74 -49.95
C THR A 988 -13.73 28.86 -48.91
N GLY A 989 -12.75 28.75 -48.01
CA GLY A 989 -12.41 29.82 -47.05
C GLY A 989 -13.25 29.90 -45.77
N GLU A 990 -14.14 28.93 -45.51
CA GLU A 990 -14.90 28.82 -44.25
C GLU A 990 -14.42 27.62 -43.41
N PHE A 991 -14.30 27.83 -42.09
CA PHE A 991 -13.92 26.77 -41.15
C PHE A 991 -15.09 25.86 -40.80
N ILE A 992 -14.80 24.57 -40.58
CA ILE A 992 -15.80 23.57 -40.17
C ILE A 992 -16.45 23.97 -38.84
N SER A 993 -17.77 24.18 -38.88
CA SER A 993 -18.62 24.43 -37.70
C SER A 993 -19.60 23.27 -37.45
N ARG A 994 -20.36 23.32 -36.36
CA ARG A 994 -21.40 22.29 -36.09
C ARG A 994 -22.50 22.37 -37.13
N ASP A 995 -23.00 23.59 -37.36
CA ASP A 995 -24.09 23.85 -38.30
C ASP A 995 -23.67 23.57 -39.75
N HIS A 996 -22.38 23.75 -40.07
CA HIS A 996 -21.83 23.36 -41.36
C HIS A 996 -22.13 21.89 -41.73
N PHE A 997 -22.08 20.97 -40.77
CA PHE A 997 -22.33 19.55 -41.07
C PHE A 997 -23.74 19.28 -41.57
N LEU A 998 -24.73 20.12 -41.25
CA LEU A 998 -26.11 19.97 -41.74
C LEU A 998 -26.23 20.24 -43.25
N THR A 999 -25.32 21.04 -43.80
CA THR A 999 -25.32 21.46 -45.22
C THR A 999 -24.10 20.95 -46.00
N CYS A 1000 -23.20 20.23 -45.34
CA CYS A 1000 -21.96 19.69 -45.91
C CYS A 1000 -22.25 18.71 -47.06
N ARG A 1001 -21.75 19.01 -48.26
CA ARG A 1001 -21.93 18.15 -49.45
C ARG A 1001 -21.11 16.86 -49.42
N ALA A 1002 -20.12 16.77 -48.52
CA ALA A 1002 -19.30 15.57 -48.34
C ALA A 1002 -19.95 14.52 -47.41
N LEU A 1003 -21.09 14.85 -46.79
CA LEU A 1003 -21.86 13.95 -45.94
C LEU A 1003 -23.16 13.55 -46.65
N ASP A 1004 -23.51 12.26 -46.54
CA ASP A 1004 -24.76 11.76 -47.08
C ASP A 1004 -25.96 12.28 -46.27
N ARG A 1005 -26.87 12.99 -46.95
CA ARG A 1005 -28.08 13.57 -46.35
C ARG A 1005 -29.04 12.51 -45.82
N THR A 1006 -29.04 11.29 -46.37
CA THR A 1006 -29.90 10.20 -45.91
C THR A 1006 -29.67 9.85 -44.45
N PHE A 1007 -28.43 10.00 -43.95
CA PHE A 1007 -28.12 9.81 -42.53
C PHE A 1007 -28.76 10.86 -41.64
N PHE A 1008 -28.82 12.12 -42.09
CA PHE A 1008 -29.52 13.16 -41.35
C PHE A 1008 -31.03 12.92 -41.36
N ASP A 1009 -31.59 12.53 -42.50
CA ASP A 1009 -33.03 12.27 -42.64
C ASP A 1009 -33.51 11.11 -41.78
N ALA A 1010 -32.64 10.13 -41.52
CA ALA A 1010 -32.88 9.04 -40.58
C ALA A 1010 -32.84 9.48 -39.09
N LEU A 1011 -32.33 10.67 -38.74
CA LEU A 1011 -32.36 11.19 -37.37
C LEU A 1011 -33.72 11.81 -37.03
N PRO A 1012 -34.14 11.80 -35.75
CA PRO A 1012 -35.37 12.46 -35.33
C PRO A 1012 -35.37 13.95 -35.71
N PRO A 1013 -36.53 14.51 -36.12
CA PRO A 1013 -36.64 15.91 -36.47
C PRO A 1013 -36.35 16.78 -35.24
N ALA A 1014 -35.49 17.78 -35.39
CA ALA A 1014 -35.12 18.66 -34.29
C ALA A 1014 -36.00 19.91 -34.23
N PRO A 1015 -36.30 20.42 -33.01
CA PRO A 1015 -36.97 21.70 -32.85
C PRO A 1015 -36.20 22.87 -33.50
N PRO A 1016 -36.87 23.98 -33.85
CA PRO A 1016 -36.21 25.17 -34.39
C PRO A 1016 -35.06 25.64 -33.50
N GLY A 1017 -33.90 25.92 -34.10
CA GLY A 1017 -32.71 26.38 -33.38
C GLY A 1017 -31.93 25.30 -32.62
N VAL A 1018 -32.31 24.02 -32.73
CA VAL A 1018 -31.59 22.89 -32.13
C VAL A 1018 -30.90 22.07 -33.22
N HIS A 1019 -29.61 21.80 -33.07
CA HIS A 1019 -28.86 20.99 -34.02
C HIS A 1019 -29.36 19.54 -34.03
N ARG A 1020 -29.57 18.96 -35.22
CA ARG A 1020 -30.22 17.63 -35.39
C ARG A 1020 -29.52 16.48 -34.66
N ILE A 1021 -28.19 16.45 -34.70
CA ILE A 1021 -27.38 15.47 -33.94
C ILE A 1021 -27.56 15.65 -32.42
N ASP A 1022 -27.64 16.88 -31.91
CA ASP A 1022 -27.80 17.11 -30.47
C ASP A 1022 -29.16 16.68 -29.98
N HIS A 1023 -30.21 16.93 -30.77
CA HIS A 1023 -31.54 16.43 -30.51
C HIS A 1023 -31.54 14.89 -30.48
N ALA A 1024 -30.96 14.24 -31.49
CA ALA A 1024 -30.86 12.77 -31.53
C ALA A 1024 -30.14 12.20 -30.29
N LEU A 1025 -29.06 12.83 -29.82
CA LEU A 1025 -28.36 12.43 -28.59
C LEU A 1025 -29.23 12.61 -27.34
N ASN A 1026 -30.06 13.66 -27.29
CA ASN A 1026 -31.02 13.89 -26.22
C ASN A 1026 -32.22 12.93 -26.28
N CYS A 1027 -32.50 12.30 -27.42
CA CYS A 1027 -33.52 11.26 -27.59
C CYS A 1027 -33.03 9.83 -27.23
N LEU A 1028 -31.75 9.63 -26.90
CA LEU A 1028 -31.26 8.32 -26.47
C LEU A 1028 -31.94 7.85 -25.17
N PRO A 1029 -32.07 6.54 -24.94
CA PRO A 1029 -32.63 6.03 -23.69
C PRO A 1029 -31.67 6.20 -22.51
N ASP A 1030 -32.20 6.42 -21.31
CA ASP A 1030 -31.42 6.50 -20.06
C ASP A 1030 -31.05 5.12 -19.48
N LYS A 1031 -31.55 4.04 -20.09
CA LYS A 1031 -31.25 2.66 -19.68
C LYS A 1031 -30.96 1.82 -20.92
N ALA A 1032 -29.91 1.00 -20.83
CA ALA A 1032 -29.56 0.06 -21.89
C ALA A 1032 -30.71 -0.92 -22.20
N SER A 1033 -31.52 -1.27 -21.19
CA SER A 1033 -32.67 -2.17 -21.30
C SER A 1033 -33.81 -1.68 -22.18
N ALA A 1034 -33.79 -0.42 -22.62
CA ALA A 1034 -34.81 0.12 -23.52
C ALA A 1034 -34.57 -0.24 -25.01
N GLY A 1035 -33.46 -0.94 -25.32
CA GLY A 1035 -33.07 -1.24 -26.70
C GLY A 1035 -32.51 -0.03 -27.47
N PRO A 1036 -31.88 -0.25 -28.64
CA PRO A 1036 -31.38 0.84 -29.47
C PRO A 1036 -32.53 1.55 -30.19
N PRO A 1037 -32.54 2.90 -30.28
CA PRO A 1037 -33.55 3.63 -31.04
C PRO A 1037 -33.42 3.40 -32.55
N TYR A 1038 -34.49 3.64 -33.32
CA TYR A 1038 -34.51 3.39 -34.77
C TYR A 1038 -33.40 4.12 -35.56
N PHE A 1039 -32.98 5.29 -35.07
CA PHE A 1039 -31.95 6.13 -35.69
C PHE A 1039 -30.52 5.81 -35.23
N TRP A 1040 -30.33 4.80 -34.37
CA TRP A 1040 -29.06 4.52 -33.71
C TRP A 1040 -27.91 4.25 -34.70
N SER A 1041 -28.14 3.37 -35.68
CA SER A 1041 -27.13 3.03 -36.70
C SER A 1041 -26.78 4.23 -37.57
N ALA A 1042 -27.78 5.01 -38.00
CA ALA A 1042 -27.57 6.22 -38.80
C ALA A 1042 -26.75 7.26 -38.05
N LEU A 1043 -27.03 7.48 -36.75
CA LEU A 1043 -26.26 8.40 -35.90
C LEU A 1043 -24.79 8.00 -35.80
N LEU A 1044 -24.50 6.72 -35.62
CA LEU A 1044 -23.12 6.22 -35.51
C LEU A 1044 -22.34 6.31 -36.83
N LEU A 1045 -22.99 5.98 -37.94
CA LEU A 1045 -22.42 6.10 -39.29
C LEU A 1045 -22.15 7.56 -39.65
N LEU A 1046 -23.10 8.46 -39.35
CA LEU A 1046 -22.93 9.90 -39.57
C LEU A 1046 -21.74 10.46 -38.80
N LEU A 1047 -21.62 10.14 -37.50
CA LEU A 1047 -20.49 10.58 -36.70
C LEU A 1047 -19.17 9.96 -37.15
N HIS A 1048 -19.18 8.77 -37.75
CA HIS A 1048 -18.00 8.19 -38.37
C HIS A 1048 -17.61 8.93 -39.65
N ALA A 1049 -18.57 9.28 -40.52
CA ALA A 1049 -18.33 10.07 -41.71
C ALA A 1049 -17.76 11.46 -41.36
N ILE A 1050 -18.31 12.12 -40.34
CA ILE A 1050 -17.77 13.37 -39.79
C ILE A 1050 -16.32 13.17 -39.31
N ASP A 1051 -16.03 12.07 -38.61
CA ASP A 1051 -14.69 11.77 -38.11
C ASP A 1051 -13.68 11.59 -39.25
N CYS A 1052 -14.06 10.88 -40.32
CA CYS A 1052 -13.24 10.71 -41.51
C CYS A 1052 -13.01 12.02 -42.27
N LEU A 1053 -14.03 12.88 -42.34
CA LEU A 1053 -13.93 14.19 -42.97
C LEU A 1053 -12.94 15.11 -42.24
N VAL A 1054 -13.00 15.12 -40.90
CA VAL A 1054 -12.14 15.95 -40.05
C VAL A 1054 -10.76 15.31 -39.81
N HIS A 1055 -10.60 13.99 -40.00
CA HIS A 1055 -9.34 13.30 -39.78
C HIS A 1055 -9.03 12.30 -40.91
N PRO A 1056 -8.76 12.76 -42.14
CA PRO A 1056 -8.59 11.88 -43.31
C PRO A 1056 -7.40 10.92 -43.20
N LEU A 1057 -6.41 11.25 -42.37
CA LEU A 1057 -5.22 10.40 -42.13
C LEU A 1057 -5.42 9.38 -40.99
N ALA A 1058 -6.50 9.48 -40.21
CA ALA A 1058 -6.80 8.57 -39.12
C ALA A 1058 -7.70 7.43 -39.60
N VAL A 1059 -7.13 6.43 -40.28
CA VAL A 1059 -7.89 5.24 -40.72
C VAL A 1059 -8.28 4.40 -39.50
N ILE A 1060 -9.44 4.70 -38.91
CA ILE A 1060 -10.10 3.86 -37.90
C ILE A 1060 -11.29 3.20 -38.60
N PRO A 1061 -11.26 1.88 -38.85
CA PRO A 1061 -12.39 1.20 -39.48
C PRO A 1061 -13.67 1.38 -38.66
N PRO A 1062 -14.85 1.44 -39.32
CA PRO A 1062 -16.12 1.48 -38.62
C PRO A 1062 -16.28 0.25 -37.72
N ASP A 1063 -17.05 0.37 -36.64
CA ASP A 1063 -17.37 -0.79 -35.82
C ASP A 1063 -18.17 -1.79 -36.70
N PRO A 1064 -17.84 -3.09 -36.71
CA PRO A 1064 -18.33 -4.06 -37.69
C PRO A 1064 -19.86 -4.26 -37.69
N ASP A 1065 -20.54 -3.86 -36.61
CA ASP A 1065 -21.99 -3.69 -36.57
C ASP A 1065 -22.35 -2.61 -35.51
N PRO A 1066 -22.83 -1.42 -35.93
CA PRO A 1066 -23.23 -0.33 -35.03
C PRO A 1066 -24.32 -0.66 -34.00
N GLY A 1067 -25.03 -1.80 -34.11
CA GLY A 1067 -26.09 -2.25 -33.21
C GLY A 1067 -25.80 -3.53 -32.42
N SER A 1068 -24.95 -4.43 -32.92
CA SER A 1068 -24.69 -5.78 -32.33
C SER A 1068 -24.44 -5.79 -30.81
N LEU A 1069 -23.62 -4.85 -30.31
CA LEU A 1069 -23.25 -4.79 -28.91
C LEU A 1069 -24.44 -4.48 -27.99
N TRP A 1070 -25.44 -3.75 -28.50
CA TRP A 1070 -26.67 -3.47 -27.77
C TRP A 1070 -27.53 -4.71 -27.64
N PHE A 1071 -27.63 -5.51 -28.71
CA PHE A 1071 -28.40 -6.76 -28.72
C PHE A 1071 -27.71 -7.90 -27.97
N SER A 1072 -26.37 -7.93 -27.91
CA SER A 1072 -25.59 -8.92 -27.17
C SER A 1072 -25.51 -8.68 -25.65
N ALA A 1073 -25.99 -7.53 -25.17
CA ALA A 1073 -25.95 -7.15 -23.75
C ALA A 1073 -27.16 -7.66 -22.95
N HIS A 1074 -28.08 -8.39 -23.60
CA HIS A 1074 -29.28 -8.98 -23.02
C HIS A 1074 -29.18 -10.50 -22.95
#